data_AF-J9DI66-F1
#
_entry.id   AF-J9DI66-F1
#
_cell.length_a   1.000
_cell.length_b   1.000
_cell.length_c   1.000
_cell.angle_alpha   90.00
_cell.angle_beta   90.00
_cell.angle_gamma   90.00
#
_symmetry.space_group_name_H-M   'P 1'
#
loop_
_entity.id
_entity.type
_entity.pdbx_description
1 polymer ?
#
loop_
_entity_poly.entity_id
_entity_poly.type
_entity_poly.pdbx_seq_one_letter_code
_entity_poly.pdbx_strand_id
1 'polypeptide(L)'
;MEHIGLDIGTFKSVVGTSTNNGNVLLDEFGKREIKTVIELSKPIRKFGNFVGNPLMTQILNRKRYFTDLSHTSCGNKQDSSNINNNDSNDNNTHNASSQILNDCLCTDGVQSNEAYLYHFINYLKKRATPGNVNFTLTVPYFYTLKERQKLFDLCTINGLYPTIITDITAAATLFAVRNEIPNDGHFCIIDYGHSKTTIGLFQKINPSKEKKDKKDGKGVNMRVFPIQVSGIRKGAVDFDNKLLDFVFKKYGIQKSKLNIERLLPHIEKAKKMLNSMEETRFNLEIIDECYSITITREEFHELVREDIQSIQSLVDSFIEKNNVKCDIEVIGGNSFNIFIQDFSKKFNTRMNFSDTCGVGASLAGAIYRFGSRIGYEVRDLFTQKITAKTYFTEGERENSKNYDVLESCLFDDSVINLSYKMGKDYFVELCEGEKTILRAKVTNPKSDHKIGFKLSEKGILDVCADPRYTKIEVLSATDYVPITEQEKMYKQLEEEVETIGNMRNELESCLLNLPLKDLHLSEEEIGILENIKNEMMYENVAQTVKEETEKRNEILAKIDFITSKIQNIFKDKREKLIRALNNAESECKKFDKTFLRASFKLKGFIVKCNDDLKAINPTIFAAADVIKFSVDDKIQLCNNLLNDVKVEFDNVQEAEKIKKEKELKEKLEKEKQEKELKQKEKHEKEKMEKESNTEEENNKKEKSQAENVDKKHDVNEQSDEKKKRKEDKSTANSNKQGNSEDISERNNLDNEKVQN
;
A
#
# COMPACT_ATOMS: atom_id res chain seq x y z
N MET A 1 -8.49 7.29 3.02
CA MET A 1 -7.91 6.52 1.89
C MET A 1 -6.47 6.92 1.78
N GLU A 2 -5.59 5.98 1.48
CA GLU A 2 -4.20 6.25 1.14
C GLU A 2 -4.09 6.82 -0.29
N HIS A 3 -3.10 7.68 -0.50
CA HIS A 3 -2.65 8.14 -1.81
C HIS A 3 -1.13 8.01 -1.87
N ILE A 4 -0.60 7.50 -2.99
CA ILE A 4 0.83 7.24 -3.16
C ILE A 4 1.47 8.34 -4.01
N GLY A 5 2.62 8.84 -3.59
CA GLY A 5 3.52 9.66 -4.37
C GLY A 5 4.67 8.81 -4.90
N LEU A 6 4.94 8.90 -6.20
CA LEU A 6 6.08 8.28 -6.85
C LEU A 6 6.99 9.38 -7.36
N ASP A 7 8.09 9.62 -6.64
CA ASP A 7 9.18 10.43 -7.17
C ASP A 7 10.11 9.52 -7.95
N ILE A 8 10.13 9.63 -9.29
CA ILE A 8 10.93 8.76 -10.17
C ILE A 8 12.13 9.56 -10.71
N GLY A 9 13.03 9.94 -9.81
CA GLY A 9 14.26 10.63 -10.15
C GLY A 9 15.22 9.77 -10.97
N THR A 10 16.11 10.40 -11.75
CA THR A 10 16.97 9.73 -12.75
C THR A 10 17.95 8.67 -12.18
N PHE A 11 18.29 8.74 -10.89
CA PHE A 11 19.25 7.84 -10.23
C PHE A 11 18.68 7.12 -9.00
N LYS A 12 17.72 7.75 -8.31
CA LYS A 12 16.96 7.18 -7.20
C LYS A 12 15.51 7.63 -7.33
N SER A 13 14.63 6.81 -6.79
CA SER A 13 13.18 7.00 -6.70
C SER A 13 12.74 6.85 -5.25
N VAL A 14 11.70 7.56 -4.84
CA VAL A 14 11.11 7.50 -3.49
C VAL A 14 9.61 7.29 -3.59
N VAL A 15 9.10 6.33 -2.82
CA VAL A 15 7.66 6.03 -2.72
C VAL A 15 7.11 6.68 -1.46
N GLY A 16 6.42 7.80 -1.59
CA GLY A 16 5.71 8.46 -0.50
C GLY A 16 4.30 7.90 -0.32
N THR A 17 3.82 7.85 0.92
CA THR A 17 2.41 7.59 1.27
C THR A 17 1.82 8.81 1.96
N SER A 18 0.56 9.12 1.70
CA SER A 18 -0.18 10.20 2.36
C SER A 18 -0.64 9.84 3.79
N THR A 19 -0.37 8.62 4.25
CA THR A 19 -0.62 8.20 5.63
C THR A 19 0.33 8.92 6.61
N ASN A 20 -0.07 9.01 7.89
CA ASN A 20 0.76 9.54 8.99
C ASN A 20 1.41 10.91 8.69
N ASN A 21 0.67 11.83 8.06
CA ASN A 21 1.12 13.17 7.64
C ASN A 21 2.33 13.16 6.68
N GLY A 22 2.43 12.13 5.85
CA GLY A 22 3.46 11.97 4.82
C GLY A 22 4.65 11.13 5.30
N ASN A 23 4.64 9.85 4.95
CA ASN A 23 5.74 8.91 5.24
C ASN A 23 6.34 8.33 3.95
N VAL A 24 7.50 7.66 4.04
CA VAL A 24 8.11 6.91 2.94
C VAL A 24 7.87 5.41 3.14
N LEU A 25 7.51 4.72 2.07
CA LEU A 25 7.46 3.26 2.01
C LEU A 25 8.86 2.71 1.72
N LEU A 26 9.27 1.70 2.47
CA LEU A 26 10.60 1.09 2.36
C LEU A 26 10.63 0.01 1.28
N ASP A 27 11.82 -0.22 0.71
CA ASP A 27 12.07 -1.35 -0.18
C ASP A 27 12.26 -2.68 0.59
N GLU A 28 12.47 -3.76 -0.16
CA GLU A 28 12.76 -5.11 0.37
C GLU A 28 14.01 -5.21 1.27
N PHE A 29 14.86 -4.19 1.30
CA PHE A 29 16.05 -4.08 2.15
C PHE A 29 15.89 -3.03 3.26
N GLY A 30 14.67 -2.53 3.50
CA GLY A 30 14.38 -1.50 4.51
C GLY A 30 14.86 -0.09 4.13
N LYS A 31 15.17 0.18 2.86
CA LYS A 31 15.70 1.48 2.40
C LYS A 31 14.59 2.41 1.94
N ARG A 32 14.75 3.70 2.25
CA ARG A 32 13.85 4.79 1.86
C ARG A 32 14.03 5.20 0.39
N GLU A 33 15.24 4.99 -0.15
CA GLU A 33 15.61 5.31 -1.51
C GLU A 33 15.77 4.04 -2.36
N ILE A 34 14.99 3.92 -3.43
CA ILE A 34 15.09 2.84 -4.43
C ILE A 34 15.98 3.34 -5.56
N LYS A 35 17.04 2.63 -5.97
CA LYS A 35 17.84 3.05 -7.15
C LYS A 35 17.00 3.03 -8.42
N THR A 36 17.15 3.99 -9.32
CA THR A 36 16.46 4.02 -10.61
C THR A 36 17.27 3.24 -11.65
N VAL A 37 17.28 1.93 -11.47
CA VAL A 37 18.02 0.95 -12.27
C VAL A 37 17.20 -0.33 -12.39
N ILE A 38 17.31 -0.97 -13.55
CA ILE A 38 16.65 -2.23 -13.88
C ILE A 38 17.64 -3.15 -14.60
N GLU A 39 17.62 -4.43 -14.24
CA GLU A 39 18.39 -5.50 -14.86
C GLU A 39 17.42 -6.56 -15.37
N LEU A 40 17.30 -6.67 -16.69
CA LEU A 40 16.39 -7.63 -17.33
C LEU A 40 17.07 -8.98 -17.52
N SER A 41 17.54 -9.54 -16.41
CA SER A 41 17.92 -10.95 -16.34
C SER A 41 16.70 -11.85 -16.53
N LYS A 42 16.95 -13.07 -17.02
CA LYS A 42 16.02 -14.19 -16.97
C LYS A 42 16.56 -15.25 -15.99
N PRO A 43 15.70 -16.02 -15.32
CA PRO A 43 14.23 -15.93 -15.34
C PRO A 43 13.70 -14.69 -14.60
N ILE A 44 14.30 -14.33 -13.46
CA ILE A 44 13.89 -13.19 -12.60
C ILE A 44 14.55 -11.88 -13.06
N ARG A 45 13.76 -10.80 -13.18
CA ARG A 45 14.27 -9.42 -13.34
C ARG A 45 14.70 -8.84 -11.99
N LYS A 46 15.66 -7.92 -11.98
CA LYS A 46 16.10 -7.21 -10.76
C LYS A 46 15.82 -5.72 -10.88
N PHE A 47 15.35 -5.12 -9.79
CA PHE A 47 14.96 -3.72 -9.72
C PHE A 47 15.69 -3.02 -8.57
N GLY A 48 16.04 -1.75 -8.78
CA GLY A 48 16.57 -0.86 -7.74
C GLY A 48 17.71 -1.43 -6.91
N ASN A 49 17.54 -1.55 -5.60
CA ASN A 49 18.61 -2.01 -4.71
C ASN A 49 18.93 -3.51 -4.85
N PHE A 50 18.08 -4.30 -5.52
CA PHE A 50 18.35 -5.71 -5.85
C PHE A 50 19.37 -5.84 -7.02
N VAL A 51 19.66 -4.74 -7.73
CA VAL A 51 20.67 -4.66 -8.79
C VAL A 51 22.07 -4.48 -8.15
N GLY A 52 22.68 -5.58 -7.73
CA GLY A 52 23.99 -5.63 -7.03
C GLY A 52 25.23 -5.51 -7.93
N ASN A 53 26.32 -6.19 -7.58
CA ASN A 53 27.52 -6.35 -8.42
C ASN A 53 27.60 -7.80 -8.95
N PRO A 54 27.22 -8.08 -10.21
CA PRO A 54 27.06 -9.45 -10.70
C PRO A 54 28.03 -9.81 -11.84
N LEU A 55 27.83 -10.99 -12.41
CA LEU A 55 28.50 -11.49 -13.60
C LEU A 55 28.38 -10.53 -14.81
N MET A 56 29.38 -10.56 -15.69
CA MET A 56 29.45 -9.73 -16.91
C MET A 56 28.17 -9.78 -17.76
N THR A 57 27.57 -10.94 -17.92
CA THR A 57 26.30 -11.15 -18.67
C THR A 57 25.13 -10.38 -18.07
N GLN A 58 25.03 -10.34 -16.74
CA GLN A 58 24.00 -9.60 -16.03
C GLN A 58 24.21 -8.08 -16.12
N ILE A 59 25.46 -7.61 -16.18
CA ILE A 59 25.79 -6.20 -16.41
C ILE A 59 25.33 -5.73 -17.81
N LEU A 60 25.42 -6.58 -18.84
CA LEU A 60 24.92 -6.26 -20.18
C LEU A 60 23.40 -6.04 -20.21
N ASN A 61 22.64 -6.72 -19.35
CA ASN A 61 21.17 -6.60 -19.26
C ASN A 61 20.68 -5.39 -18.43
N ARG A 62 21.59 -4.50 -18.00
CA ARG A 62 21.26 -3.30 -17.22
C ARG A 62 20.88 -2.10 -18.08
N LYS A 63 19.92 -1.33 -17.58
CA LYS A 63 19.62 0.04 -18.00
C LYS A 63 19.47 0.97 -16.78
N ARG A 64 20.03 2.17 -16.93
CA ARG A 64 19.87 3.37 -16.08
C ARG A 64 19.38 4.51 -16.96
N TYR A 65 19.06 5.66 -16.37
CA TYR A 65 18.70 6.89 -17.10
C TYR A 65 17.45 6.78 -18.00
N PHE A 66 16.68 5.69 -17.89
CA PHE A 66 15.47 5.42 -18.67
C PHE A 66 14.28 6.31 -18.29
N THR A 67 14.46 7.23 -17.33
CA THR A 67 13.44 8.23 -17.01
C THR A 67 13.25 9.24 -18.14
N ASP A 68 14.31 9.61 -18.87
CA ASP A 68 14.22 10.65 -19.90
C ASP A 68 13.48 10.14 -21.15
N LEU A 69 12.30 10.73 -21.40
CA LEU A 69 11.40 10.41 -22.52
C LEU A 69 11.52 11.40 -23.71
N SER A 70 12.47 12.34 -23.65
CA SER A 70 12.63 13.40 -24.65
C SER A 70 13.22 12.89 -25.97
N HIS A 71 14.00 11.82 -25.90
CA HIS A 71 14.41 11.02 -27.05
C HIS A 71 13.25 10.10 -27.46
N THR A 72 12.60 10.40 -28.57
CA THR A 72 11.75 9.40 -29.26
C THR A 72 12.62 8.27 -29.79
N SER A 73 12.08 7.05 -29.76
CA SER A 73 12.70 5.82 -30.26
C SER A 73 13.20 5.94 -31.70
N CYS A 74 14.21 5.11 -32.02
CA CYS A 74 14.98 5.20 -33.25
C CYS A 74 14.11 5.24 -34.53
N GLY A 75 14.17 6.36 -35.25
CA GLY A 75 14.02 6.31 -36.71
C GLY A 75 15.11 5.40 -37.31
N ASN A 76 14.87 4.89 -38.53
CA ASN A 76 15.66 3.83 -39.15
C ASN A 76 17.19 4.06 -39.05
N LYS A 77 17.95 3.00 -38.69
CA LYS A 77 19.41 2.98 -38.50
C LYS A 77 20.28 3.39 -39.73
N GLN A 78 19.71 3.88 -40.83
CA GLN A 78 20.42 4.01 -42.12
C GLN A 78 21.23 5.31 -42.31
N ASP A 79 20.81 6.44 -41.71
CA ASP A 79 21.36 7.77 -42.07
C ASP A 79 22.42 8.32 -41.09
N SER A 80 22.86 7.55 -40.09
CA SER A 80 23.83 7.99 -39.07
C SER A 80 25.28 8.15 -39.55
N SER A 81 25.54 8.03 -40.85
CA SER A 81 26.89 8.03 -41.44
C SER A 81 27.42 9.41 -41.87
N ASN A 82 26.60 10.47 -41.85
CA ASN A 82 26.93 11.78 -42.45
C ASN A 82 26.66 13.00 -41.54
N ILE A 83 26.78 12.87 -40.21
CA ILE A 83 26.75 14.02 -39.30
C ILE A 83 28.13 14.70 -39.29
N ASN A 84 28.34 15.66 -40.18
CA ASN A 84 29.52 16.53 -40.16
C ASN A 84 29.40 17.57 -39.04
N ASN A 85 30.41 17.65 -38.17
CA ASN A 85 30.50 18.66 -37.13
C ASN A 85 30.80 20.05 -37.73
N ASN A 86 29.79 20.88 -37.95
CA ASN A 86 29.95 22.31 -38.28
C ASN A 86 28.65 23.11 -38.03
N ASP A 87 28.18 23.13 -36.77
CA ASP A 87 27.26 24.18 -36.30
C ASP A 87 27.55 24.54 -34.84
N SER A 88 28.26 25.65 -34.65
CA SER A 88 28.73 26.11 -33.34
C SER A 88 28.03 27.40 -32.93
N ASN A 89 26.90 27.30 -32.22
CA ASN A 89 26.37 28.38 -31.38
C ASN A 89 25.25 27.97 -30.39
N ASP A 90 24.66 26.78 -30.49
CA ASP A 90 23.61 26.35 -29.56
C ASP A 90 24.15 25.68 -28.28
N ASN A 91 23.54 25.99 -27.13
CA ASN A 91 23.94 25.51 -25.80
C ASN A 91 23.57 24.02 -25.52
N ASN A 92 23.58 23.18 -26.56
CA ASN A 92 23.03 21.82 -26.55
C ASN A 92 24.09 20.71 -26.31
N THR A 93 25.33 21.10 -25.96
CA THR A 93 26.47 20.19 -25.71
C THR A 93 26.22 19.18 -24.60
N HIS A 94 25.31 19.45 -23.65
CA HIS A 94 24.92 18.51 -22.59
C HIS A 94 24.34 17.20 -23.10
N ASN A 95 23.69 17.19 -24.27
CA ASN A 95 23.15 15.95 -24.83
C ASN A 95 24.28 14.96 -25.17
N ALA A 96 25.44 15.43 -25.65
CA ALA A 96 26.53 14.54 -26.09
C ALA A 96 27.03 13.61 -24.97
N SER A 97 27.12 14.07 -23.72
CA SER A 97 27.62 13.25 -22.61
C SER A 97 26.61 12.21 -22.12
N SER A 98 25.32 12.53 -22.06
CA SER A 98 24.27 11.54 -21.75
C SER A 98 24.00 10.60 -22.92
N GLN A 99 24.18 11.09 -24.15
CA GLN A 99 24.03 10.33 -25.39
C GLN A 99 25.16 9.33 -25.59
N ILE A 100 26.44 9.69 -25.36
CA ILE A 100 27.54 8.70 -25.32
C ILE A 100 27.24 7.57 -24.32
N LEU A 101 26.67 7.92 -23.16
CA LEU A 101 26.32 6.92 -22.15
C LEU A 101 25.06 6.11 -22.53
N ASN A 102 24.15 6.61 -23.36
CA ASN A 102 23.04 5.83 -23.91
C ASN A 102 23.47 4.95 -25.10
N ASP A 103 24.23 5.50 -26.04
CA ASP A 103 24.63 4.85 -27.30
C ASP A 103 25.60 3.68 -27.04
N CYS A 104 26.54 3.84 -26.09
CA CYS A 104 27.39 2.74 -25.62
C CYS A 104 26.65 1.63 -24.84
N LEU A 105 25.34 1.77 -24.58
CA LEU A 105 24.51 0.74 -23.92
C LEU A 105 23.63 -0.06 -24.90
N CYS A 106 23.63 0.28 -26.19
CA CYS A 106 22.65 -0.16 -27.19
C CYS A 106 23.13 -1.31 -28.11
N THR A 107 23.18 -2.54 -27.60
CA THR A 107 23.35 -3.77 -28.41
C THR A 107 21.98 -4.32 -28.87
N ASP A 108 21.93 -4.97 -30.04
CA ASP A 108 20.69 -5.26 -30.78
C ASP A 108 19.57 -5.95 -29.97
N GLY A 109 18.33 -5.57 -30.27
CA GLY A 109 17.13 -5.91 -29.46
C GLY A 109 16.77 -4.86 -28.39
N VAL A 110 17.38 -3.66 -28.45
CA VAL A 110 17.19 -2.57 -27.48
C VAL A 110 15.72 -2.22 -27.25
N GLN A 111 15.25 -2.39 -26.01
CA GLN A 111 13.98 -1.85 -25.54
C GLN A 111 14.03 -0.31 -25.45
N SER A 112 12.89 0.35 -25.68
CA SER A 112 12.74 1.80 -25.48
C SER A 112 12.83 2.20 -24.00
N ASN A 113 13.14 3.47 -23.73
CA ASN A 113 13.11 4.00 -22.36
C ASN A 113 11.71 3.86 -21.74
N GLU A 114 10.66 4.03 -22.56
CA GLU A 114 9.26 3.78 -22.23
C GLU A 114 9.02 2.37 -21.66
N ALA A 115 9.63 1.34 -22.25
CA ALA A 115 9.48 -0.05 -21.79
C ALA A 115 10.16 -0.30 -20.44
N TYR A 116 11.40 0.18 -20.27
CA TYR A 116 12.10 0.12 -18.98
C TYR A 116 11.34 0.90 -17.88
N LEU A 117 10.82 2.08 -18.21
CA LEU A 117 10.03 2.90 -17.29
C LEU A 117 8.70 2.23 -16.93
N TYR A 118 8.03 1.60 -17.90
CA TYR A 118 6.81 0.80 -17.69
C TYR A 118 7.05 -0.37 -16.71
N HIS A 119 8.11 -1.16 -16.92
CA HIS A 119 8.49 -2.24 -16.01
C HIS A 119 8.82 -1.71 -14.62
N PHE A 120 9.54 -0.59 -14.52
CA PHE A 120 9.90 0.02 -13.24
C PHE A 120 8.69 0.59 -12.48
N ILE A 121 7.74 1.23 -13.18
CA ILE A 121 6.45 1.68 -12.61
C ILE A 121 5.64 0.49 -12.08
N ASN A 122 5.63 -0.64 -12.78
CA ASN A 122 4.97 -1.87 -12.28
C ASN A 122 5.62 -2.42 -11.00
N TYR A 123 6.95 -2.41 -10.91
CA TYR A 123 7.67 -2.76 -9.69
C TYR A 123 7.31 -1.80 -8.53
N LEU A 124 7.34 -0.48 -8.76
CA LEU A 124 6.95 0.51 -7.75
C LEU A 124 5.48 0.37 -7.32
N LYS A 125 4.57 0.08 -8.26
CA LYS A 125 3.15 -0.22 -7.99
C LYS A 125 3.00 -1.43 -7.06
N LYS A 126 3.64 -2.56 -7.40
CA LYS A 126 3.66 -3.80 -6.58
C LYS A 126 4.22 -3.54 -5.17
N ARG A 127 5.25 -2.70 -5.05
CA ARG A 127 5.86 -2.32 -3.75
C ARG A 127 4.96 -1.39 -2.92
N ALA A 128 4.25 -0.46 -3.55
CA ALA A 128 3.47 0.54 -2.84
C ALA A 128 2.20 -0.01 -2.16
N THR A 129 1.52 -0.98 -2.77
CA THR A 129 0.29 -1.57 -2.23
C THR A 129 -0.14 -2.83 -2.99
N PRO A 130 -0.87 -3.77 -2.36
CA PRO A 130 -1.60 -4.82 -3.08
C PRO A 130 -2.90 -4.32 -3.75
N GLY A 131 -3.34 -3.08 -3.51
CA GLY A 131 -4.64 -2.56 -3.93
C GLY A 131 -4.63 -1.50 -5.05
N ASN A 132 -5.81 -1.14 -5.54
CA ASN A 132 -6.00 -0.04 -6.47
C ASN A 132 -6.02 1.32 -5.74
N VAL A 133 -4.83 1.86 -5.43
CA VAL A 133 -4.68 3.24 -4.93
C VAL A 133 -4.54 4.26 -6.05
N ASN A 134 -4.75 5.53 -5.73
CA ASN A 134 -4.40 6.63 -6.62
C ASN A 134 -2.91 6.97 -6.46
N PHE A 135 -2.27 7.35 -7.56
CA PHE A 135 -0.87 7.72 -7.63
C PHE A 135 -0.70 9.18 -8.07
N THR A 136 0.33 9.85 -7.55
CA THR A 136 0.89 11.09 -8.12
C THR A 136 2.32 10.81 -8.54
N LEU A 137 2.69 11.19 -9.76
CA LEU A 137 4.05 11.11 -10.27
C LEU A 137 4.69 12.49 -10.24
N THR A 138 5.92 12.58 -9.75
CA THR A 138 6.76 13.75 -10.03
C THR A 138 7.29 13.70 -11.46
N VAL A 139 7.56 14.87 -12.03
CA VAL A 139 8.40 15.04 -13.23
C VAL A 139 9.30 16.26 -13.05
N PRO A 140 10.45 16.32 -13.75
CA PRO A 140 11.22 17.56 -13.88
C PRO A 140 10.37 18.73 -14.39
N TYR A 141 10.63 19.94 -13.90
CA TYR A 141 9.89 21.15 -14.31
C TYR A 141 9.92 21.44 -15.83
N PHE A 142 10.93 20.92 -16.54
CA PHE A 142 11.11 21.04 -17.98
C PHE A 142 10.38 19.97 -18.80
N TYR A 143 9.58 19.08 -18.18
CA TYR A 143 8.80 18.08 -18.93
C TYR A 143 7.72 18.74 -19.78
N THR A 144 7.86 18.55 -21.09
CA THR A 144 6.86 18.92 -22.09
C THR A 144 5.54 18.22 -21.83
N LEU A 145 4.45 18.81 -22.34
CA LEU A 145 3.13 18.19 -22.30
C LEU A 145 3.10 16.85 -23.05
N LYS A 146 3.99 16.66 -24.03
CA LYS A 146 4.19 15.35 -24.70
C LYS A 146 4.82 14.30 -23.78
N GLU A 147 5.87 14.65 -23.05
CA GLU A 147 6.52 13.74 -22.11
C GLU A 147 5.60 13.42 -20.91
N ARG A 148 4.80 14.40 -20.46
CA ARG A 148 3.71 14.17 -19.48
C ARG A 148 2.63 13.24 -20.03
N GLN A 149 2.17 13.42 -21.27
CA GLN A 149 1.17 12.53 -21.90
C GLN A 149 1.73 11.11 -22.09
N LYS A 150 2.96 10.93 -22.61
CA LYS A 150 3.63 9.61 -22.66
C LYS A 150 3.60 8.91 -21.31
N LEU A 151 4.01 9.59 -20.24
CA LEU A 151 4.05 9.03 -18.88
C LEU A 151 2.64 8.67 -18.38
N PHE A 152 1.64 9.53 -18.63
CA PHE A 152 0.24 9.27 -18.30
C PHE A 152 -0.31 8.03 -19.04
N ASP A 153 0.03 7.88 -20.33
CA ASP A 153 -0.40 6.77 -21.16
C ASP A 153 0.23 5.45 -20.67
N LEU A 154 1.55 5.41 -20.42
CA LEU A 154 2.25 4.26 -19.83
C LEU A 154 1.67 3.84 -18.47
N CYS A 155 1.19 4.80 -17.67
CA CYS A 155 0.48 4.50 -16.44
C CYS A 155 -0.95 3.97 -16.70
N THR A 156 -1.66 4.55 -17.66
CA THR A 156 -3.03 4.12 -18.03
C THR A 156 -3.05 2.68 -18.54
N ILE A 157 -2.05 2.28 -19.34
CA ILE A 157 -1.85 0.90 -19.81
C ILE A 157 -1.57 -0.06 -18.62
N ASN A 158 -1.00 0.44 -17.52
CA ASN A 158 -0.84 -0.28 -16.26
C ASN A 158 -2.08 -0.23 -15.33
N GLY A 159 -3.22 0.27 -15.82
CA GLY A 159 -4.44 0.46 -15.02
C GLY A 159 -4.30 1.52 -13.92
N LEU A 160 -3.38 2.48 -14.10
CA LEU A 160 -3.16 3.60 -13.19
C LEU A 160 -3.60 4.91 -13.85
N TYR A 161 -4.36 5.73 -13.12
CA TYR A 161 -4.75 7.08 -13.58
C TYR A 161 -4.05 8.14 -12.71
N PRO A 162 -2.79 8.48 -13.00
CA PRO A 162 -2.00 9.34 -12.14
C PRO A 162 -2.46 10.80 -12.19
N THR A 163 -2.08 11.55 -11.17
CA THR A 163 -1.83 12.99 -11.30
C THR A 163 -0.34 13.20 -11.60
N ILE A 164 0.02 14.14 -12.47
CA ILE A 164 1.42 14.50 -12.73
C ILE A 164 1.67 15.91 -12.19
N ILE A 165 2.76 16.08 -11.44
CA ILE A 165 3.16 17.33 -10.79
C ILE A 165 4.67 17.53 -11.00
N THR A 166 5.17 18.77 -11.02
CA THR A 166 6.62 18.95 -10.93
C THR A 166 7.17 18.51 -9.57
N ASP A 167 8.37 17.94 -9.57
CA ASP A 167 9.11 17.59 -8.35
C ASP A 167 9.24 18.79 -7.38
N ILE A 168 9.56 19.97 -7.91
CA ILE A 168 9.70 21.18 -7.09
C ILE A 168 8.36 21.70 -6.53
N THR A 169 7.23 21.58 -7.24
CA THR A 169 5.92 21.90 -6.66
C THR A 169 5.47 20.84 -5.64
N ALA A 170 5.82 19.56 -5.83
CA ALA A 170 5.62 18.54 -4.82
C ALA A 170 6.41 18.87 -3.53
N ALA A 171 7.69 19.23 -3.66
CA ALA A 171 8.51 19.69 -2.54
C ALA A 171 7.93 20.92 -1.84
N ALA A 172 7.52 21.93 -2.59
CA ALA A 172 6.87 23.13 -2.07
C ALA A 172 5.55 22.81 -1.34
N THR A 173 4.80 21.81 -1.80
CA THR A 173 3.60 21.31 -1.12
C THR A 173 3.96 20.70 0.23
N LEU A 174 5.01 19.86 0.32
CA LEU A 174 5.45 19.31 1.61
C LEU A 174 5.86 20.41 2.58
N PHE A 175 6.66 21.38 2.10
CA PHE A 175 7.12 22.52 2.88
C PHE A 175 5.96 23.34 3.43
N ALA A 176 5.02 23.75 2.56
CA ALA A 176 3.88 24.59 2.92
C ALA A 176 2.79 23.85 3.71
N VAL A 177 2.72 22.52 3.68
CA VAL A 177 1.87 21.73 4.61
C VAL A 177 2.51 21.65 6.00
N ARG A 178 3.83 21.49 6.10
CA ARG A 178 4.53 21.28 7.38
C ARG A 178 4.93 22.55 8.13
N ASN A 179 5.08 23.68 7.44
CA ASN A 179 5.57 24.92 8.03
C ASN A 179 4.50 26.03 8.04
N GLU A 180 4.55 26.87 9.07
CA GLU A 180 4.00 28.21 9.00
C GLU A 180 4.88 29.04 8.07
N ILE A 181 4.25 29.83 7.19
CA ILE A 181 4.93 30.70 6.23
C ILE A 181 4.65 32.15 6.66
N PRO A 182 5.62 33.08 6.59
CA PRO A 182 5.42 34.49 6.94
C PRO A 182 4.23 35.16 6.25
N ASN A 183 3.84 36.33 6.77
CA ASN A 183 2.55 36.99 6.45
C ASN A 183 2.31 37.36 4.98
N ASP A 184 3.35 37.42 4.13
CA ASP A 184 3.23 37.65 2.69
C ASP A 184 3.00 36.35 1.88
N GLY A 185 3.18 35.20 2.54
CA GLY A 185 2.98 33.87 1.99
C GLY A 185 4.14 33.35 1.15
N HIS A 186 5.24 34.09 0.98
CA HIS A 186 6.31 33.70 0.05
C HIS A 186 7.35 32.78 0.69
N PHE A 187 7.87 31.85 -0.12
CA PHE A 187 9.02 31.00 0.20
C PHE A 187 9.67 30.50 -1.09
N CYS A 188 10.92 30.05 -1.02
CA CYS A 188 11.67 29.56 -2.16
C CYS A 188 12.26 28.17 -1.88
N ILE A 189 12.17 27.27 -2.87
CA ILE A 189 12.77 25.94 -2.82
C ILE A 189 13.91 25.88 -3.85
N ILE A 190 15.04 25.26 -3.48
CA ILE A 190 16.12 24.86 -4.40
C ILE A 190 16.30 23.35 -4.34
N ASP A 191 16.16 22.67 -5.47
CA ASP A 191 16.50 21.27 -5.66
C ASP A 191 17.83 21.13 -6.40
N TYR A 192 18.88 20.69 -5.69
CA TYR A 192 20.14 20.25 -6.28
C TYR A 192 20.04 18.74 -6.60
N GLY A 193 19.34 18.43 -7.68
CA GLY A 193 19.03 17.07 -8.10
C GLY A 193 20.19 16.32 -8.75
N HIS A 194 19.90 15.10 -9.22
CA HIS A 194 20.90 14.24 -9.87
C HIS A 194 21.21 14.65 -11.32
N SER A 195 20.18 14.99 -12.10
CA SER A 195 20.26 15.32 -13.53
C SER A 195 19.89 16.77 -13.85
N LYS A 196 19.60 17.56 -12.82
CA LYS A 196 19.18 18.96 -12.92
C LYS A 196 19.44 19.71 -11.62
N THR A 197 19.44 21.02 -11.72
CA THR A 197 19.18 21.92 -10.58
C THR A 197 17.92 22.72 -10.91
N THR A 198 17.06 22.95 -9.92
CA THR A 198 15.80 23.71 -10.10
C THR A 198 15.59 24.63 -8.91
N ILE A 199 15.14 25.86 -9.17
CA ILE A 199 14.79 26.86 -8.17
C ILE A 199 13.41 27.41 -8.45
N GLY A 200 12.59 27.57 -7.40
CA GLY A 200 11.21 28.02 -7.52
C GLY A 200 10.82 28.96 -6.39
N LEU A 201 10.17 30.07 -6.75
CA LEU A 201 9.52 31.00 -5.83
C LEU A 201 8.03 30.64 -5.77
N PHE A 202 7.50 30.43 -4.58
CA PHE A 202 6.15 29.96 -4.32
C PHE A 202 5.38 30.92 -3.43
N GLN A 203 4.04 30.85 -3.49
CA GLN A 203 3.16 31.53 -2.54
C GLN A 203 2.18 30.53 -1.88
N LYS A 204 2.08 30.61 -0.55
CA LYS A 204 1.03 30.02 0.28
C LYS A 204 0.02 31.11 0.65
N ILE A 205 -1.11 31.16 -0.05
CA ILE A 205 -2.24 31.99 0.36
C ILE A 205 -2.94 31.26 1.51
N ASN A 206 -2.89 31.85 2.71
CA ASN A 206 -3.73 31.45 3.83
C ASN A 206 -5.13 32.08 3.69
N PRO A 207 -6.22 31.40 4.11
CA PRO A 207 -7.52 32.03 4.23
C PRO A 207 -7.44 33.18 5.24
N SER A 208 -7.81 34.39 4.82
CA SER A 208 -7.84 35.54 5.73
C SER A 208 -8.84 35.29 6.86
N LYS A 209 -8.46 35.60 8.11
CA LYS A 209 -9.41 35.62 9.24
C LYS A 209 -10.53 36.66 9.03
N GLU A 210 -10.27 37.64 8.18
CA GLU A 210 -11.21 38.67 7.73
C GLU A 210 -12.03 38.21 6.52
N LYS A 211 -13.27 38.71 6.42
CA LYS A 211 -14.28 38.41 5.38
C LYS A 211 -14.89 37.01 5.45
N LYS A 212 -15.67 36.79 6.52
CA LYS A 212 -16.80 35.81 6.51
C LYS A 212 -17.96 36.27 5.61
N ASP A 213 -17.88 37.47 5.01
CA ASP A 213 -18.98 38.19 4.37
C ASP A 213 -19.25 37.81 2.90
N LYS A 214 -19.15 36.51 2.57
CA LYS A 214 -19.62 35.98 1.28
C LYS A 214 -20.76 34.99 1.48
N LYS A 215 -21.97 35.41 1.09
CA LYS A 215 -23.22 34.63 1.15
C LYS A 215 -23.20 33.38 0.26
N ASP A 216 -22.21 33.25 -0.62
CA ASP A 216 -22.10 32.19 -1.64
C ASP A 216 -21.46 30.88 -1.12
N GLY A 217 -21.12 30.80 0.18
CA GLY A 217 -20.61 29.59 0.85
C GLY A 217 -19.21 29.12 0.46
N LYS A 218 -18.65 29.61 -0.66
CA LYS A 218 -17.28 29.32 -1.11
C LYS A 218 -16.26 30.14 -0.33
N GLY A 219 -15.76 29.56 0.77
CA GLY A 219 -14.60 30.08 1.48
C GLY A 219 -13.35 30.13 0.59
N VAL A 220 -12.38 30.96 0.98
CA VAL A 220 -11.05 30.93 0.36
C VAL A 220 -10.34 29.68 0.86
N ASN A 221 -9.95 28.77 -0.04
CA ASN A 221 -9.09 27.65 0.31
C ASN A 221 -7.66 28.16 0.57
N MET A 222 -6.96 27.51 1.49
CA MET A 222 -5.51 27.60 1.58
C MET A 222 -4.91 27.10 0.25
N ARG A 223 -4.09 27.91 -0.41
CA ARG A 223 -3.56 27.57 -1.74
C ARG A 223 -2.04 27.67 -1.77
N VAL A 224 -1.39 26.64 -2.32
CA VAL A 224 0.05 26.65 -2.63
C VAL A 224 0.24 26.60 -4.15
N PHE A 225 1.04 27.51 -4.68
CA PHE A 225 1.35 27.56 -6.11
C PHE A 225 2.71 28.24 -6.38
N PRO A 226 3.42 27.87 -7.45
CA PRO A 226 4.60 28.59 -7.93
C PRO A 226 4.22 29.95 -8.54
N ILE A 227 5.00 30.98 -8.24
CA ILE A 227 5.01 32.27 -8.96
C ILE A 227 5.95 32.17 -10.16
N GLN A 228 7.18 31.69 -9.93
CA GLN A 228 8.23 31.58 -10.93
C GLN A 228 9.08 30.34 -10.66
N VAL A 229 9.41 29.59 -11.70
CA VAL A 229 10.36 28.47 -11.65
C VAL A 229 11.48 28.72 -12.66
N SER A 230 12.69 28.25 -12.38
CA SER A 230 13.82 28.19 -13.30
C SER A 230 14.70 26.98 -13.00
N GLY A 231 15.59 26.62 -13.89
CA GLY A 231 16.49 25.48 -13.71
C GLY A 231 17.48 25.30 -14.85
N ILE A 232 18.39 24.34 -14.68
CA ILE A 232 19.33 23.89 -15.69
C ILE A 232 19.48 22.37 -15.62
N ARG A 233 19.78 21.72 -16.76
CA ARG A 233 20.11 20.29 -16.86
C ARG A 233 21.57 20.02 -16.42
N LYS A 234 21.93 20.46 -15.21
CA LYS A 234 23.21 20.16 -14.54
C LYS A 234 22.97 19.67 -13.11
N GLY A 235 23.63 18.58 -12.71
CA GLY A 235 23.52 18.02 -11.37
C GLY A 235 24.64 17.03 -11.04
N ALA A 236 24.39 16.11 -10.10
CA ALA A 236 25.37 15.10 -9.69
C ALA A 236 25.89 14.21 -10.83
N VAL A 237 25.13 14.00 -11.91
CA VAL A 237 25.48 13.15 -13.06
C VAL A 237 26.61 13.72 -13.88
N ASP A 238 26.66 15.04 -14.07
CA ASP A 238 27.73 15.71 -14.80
C ASP A 238 29.05 15.52 -14.04
N PHE A 239 28.98 15.54 -12.70
CA PHE A 239 30.11 15.28 -11.82
C PHE A 239 30.56 13.81 -11.88
N ASP A 240 29.64 12.85 -11.97
CA ASP A 240 29.96 11.43 -12.17
C ASP A 240 30.63 11.19 -13.53
N ASN A 241 30.06 11.73 -14.61
CA ASN A 241 30.58 11.58 -15.97
C ASN A 241 31.98 12.17 -16.11
N LYS A 242 32.22 13.37 -15.56
CA LYS A 242 33.56 14.00 -15.56
C LYS A 242 34.58 13.21 -14.75
N LEU A 243 34.21 12.64 -13.61
CA LEU A 243 35.08 11.75 -12.82
C LEU A 243 35.34 10.40 -13.51
N LEU A 244 34.34 9.81 -14.17
CA LEU A 244 34.49 8.60 -14.98
C LEU A 244 35.52 8.81 -16.09
N ASP A 245 35.34 9.87 -16.90
CA ASP A 245 36.21 10.15 -18.05
C ASP A 245 37.62 10.59 -17.63
N PHE A 246 37.74 11.28 -16.50
CA PHE A 246 39.02 11.52 -15.85
C PHE A 246 39.73 10.23 -15.46
N VAL A 247 39.04 9.27 -14.83
CA VAL A 247 39.65 7.98 -14.43
C VAL A 247 40.02 7.14 -15.66
N PHE A 248 39.15 7.02 -16.67
CA PHE A 248 39.46 6.32 -17.92
C PHE A 248 40.72 6.92 -18.58
N LYS A 249 40.83 8.26 -18.65
CA LYS A 249 41.98 8.96 -19.24
C LYS A 249 43.26 8.86 -18.39
N LYS A 250 43.18 9.04 -17.07
CA LYS A 250 44.33 9.05 -16.15
C LYS A 250 44.97 7.68 -15.97
N TYR A 251 44.19 6.61 -16.07
CA TYR A 251 44.64 5.23 -15.85
C TYR A 251 44.69 4.36 -17.12
N GLY A 252 44.35 4.91 -18.29
CA GLY A 252 44.40 4.19 -19.58
C GLY A 252 43.32 3.12 -19.76
N ILE A 253 42.32 3.08 -18.86
CA ILE A 253 41.27 2.05 -18.84
C ILE A 253 40.35 2.24 -20.06
N GLN A 254 40.05 1.16 -20.78
CA GLN A 254 39.09 1.20 -21.89
C GLN A 254 37.67 1.55 -21.39
N LYS A 255 37.11 2.66 -21.88
CA LYS A 255 35.71 3.07 -21.64
C LYS A 255 34.76 2.09 -22.36
N SER A 256 34.01 1.30 -21.59
CA SER A 256 33.07 0.28 -22.08
C SER A 256 31.86 0.15 -21.14
N LYS A 257 30.72 -0.39 -21.59
CA LYS A 257 29.53 -0.65 -20.74
C LYS A 257 29.90 -1.37 -19.43
N LEU A 258 30.72 -2.42 -19.53
CA LEU A 258 31.17 -3.21 -18.39
C LEU A 258 32.01 -2.39 -17.41
N ASN A 259 32.98 -1.62 -17.93
CA ASN A 259 33.91 -0.87 -17.09
C ASN A 259 33.25 0.37 -16.46
N ILE A 260 32.29 1.01 -17.15
CA ILE A 260 31.44 2.07 -16.58
C ILE A 260 30.62 1.53 -15.41
N GLU A 261 29.90 0.41 -15.60
CA GLU A 261 29.08 -0.21 -14.53
C GLU A 261 29.92 -0.72 -13.34
N ARG A 262 31.14 -1.20 -13.58
CA ARG A 262 32.09 -1.57 -12.51
C ARG A 262 32.62 -0.34 -11.75
N LEU A 263 32.93 0.74 -12.44
CA LEU A 263 33.54 1.94 -11.86
C LEU A 263 32.53 2.87 -11.16
N LEU A 264 31.28 2.95 -11.66
CA LEU A 264 30.22 3.81 -11.11
C LEU A 264 30.04 3.72 -9.57
N PRO A 265 29.95 2.53 -8.93
CA PRO A 265 29.86 2.42 -7.48
C PRO A 265 31.07 3.00 -6.72
N HIS A 266 32.26 2.93 -7.33
CA HIS A 266 33.48 3.48 -6.75
C HIS A 266 33.51 5.00 -6.90
N ILE A 267 33.02 5.57 -8.00
CA ILE A 267 32.85 7.03 -8.17
C ILE A 267 31.79 7.58 -7.18
N GLU A 268 30.66 6.89 -7.00
CA GLU A 268 29.64 7.28 -6.01
C GLU A 268 30.22 7.31 -4.58
N LYS A 269 31.08 6.34 -4.23
CA LYS A 269 31.81 6.32 -2.96
C LYS A 269 32.88 7.43 -2.89
N ALA A 270 33.64 7.63 -3.97
CA ALA A 270 34.70 8.62 -4.06
C ALA A 270 34.17 10.05 -3.84
N LYS A 271 33.08 10.45 -4.51
CA LYS A 271 32.43 11.76 -4.29
C LYS A 271 32.06 11.98 -2.82
N LYS A 272 31.50 10.96 -2.16
CA LYS A 272 31.11 11.03 -0.75
C LYS A 272 32.31 11.15 0.20
N MET A 273 33.43 10.51 -0.12
CA MET A 273 34.69 10.62 0.65
C MET A 273 35.36 11.99 0.43
N LEU A 274 35.38 12.51 -0.80
CA LEU A 274 36.01 13.80 -1.12
C LEU A 274 35.29 15.01 -0.49
N ASN A 275 34.05 14.84 -0.01
CA ASN A 275 33.36 15.84 0.81
C ASN A 275 34.05 16.11 2.16
N SER A 276 34.87 15.19 2.68
CA SER A 276 35.56 15.31 3.98
C SER A 276 37.05 14.95 3.95
N MET A 277 37.53 14.31 2.88
CA MET A 277 38.94 13.93 2.69
C MET A 277 39.55 14.70 1.51
N GLU A 278 40.85 15.01 1.58
CA GLU A 278 41.56 15.69 0.48
C GLU A 278 41.86 14.76 -0.70
N GLU A 279 41.86 13.45 -0.46
CA GLU A 279 41.99 12.41 -1.48
C GLU A 279 41.20 11.16 -1.10
N THR A 280 40.93 10.32 -2.09
CA THR A 280 40.34 8.99 -1.92
C THR A 280 41.06 8.00 -2.83
N ARG A 281 41.26 6.78 -2.32
CA ARG A 281 41.93 5.68 -3.03
C ARG A 281 41.05 4.44 -3.05
N PHE A 282 41.02 3.74 -4.18
CA PHE A 282 40.38 2.44 -4.31
C PHE A 282 41.06 1.60 -5.41
N ASN A 283 41.04 0.28 -5.24
CA ASN A 283 41.43 -0.63 -6.30
C ASN A 283 40.20 -0.96 -7.16
N LEU A 284 40.42 -1.12 -8.46
CA LEU A 284 39.42 -1.53 -9.45
C LEU A 284 39.97 -2.70 -10.26
N GLU A 285 39.27 -3.82 -10.23
CA GLU A 285 39.66 -5.05 -10.92
C GLU A 285 38.91 -5.17 -12.26
N ILE A 286 39.68 -5.29 -13.34
CA ILE A 286 39.17 -5.41 -14.71
C ILE A 286 39.83 -6.62 -15.35
N ILE A 287 39.11 -7.75 -15.36
CA ILE A 287 39.62 -9.03 -15.87
C ILE A 287 40.83 -9.44 -15.02
N ASP A 288 42.04 -9.47 -15.57
CA ASP A 288 43.28 -9.84 -14.87
C ASP A 288 44.10 -8.63 -14.40
N GLU A 289 43.63 -7.41 -14.65
CA GLU A 289 44.31 -6.16 -14.30
C GLU A 289 43.71 -5.50 -13.05
N CYS A 290 44.56 -5.04 -12.12
CA CYS A 290 44.15 -4.33 -10.90
C CYS A 290 44.69 -2.89 -10.91
N TYR A 291 43.79 -1.92 -11.03
CA TYR A 291 44.10 -0.49 -11.09
C TYR A 291 43.95 0.16 -9.72
N SER A 292 45.04 0.68 -9.14
CA SER A 292 44.96 1.47 -7.89
C SER A 292 44.69 2.95 -8.21
N ILE A 293 43.42 3.33 -8.14
CA ILE A 293 42.92 4.64 -8.53
C ILE A 293 42.97 5.59 -7.34
N THR A 294 43.53 6.78 -7.56
CA THR A 294 43.62 7.89 -6.60
C THR A 294 43.03 9.15 -7.23
N ILE A 295 42.10 9.77 -6.51
CA ILE A 295 41.42 11.02 -6.91
C ILE A 295 41.57 12.01 -5.76
N THR A 296 42.07 13.21 -6.02
CA THR A 296 42.14 14.31 -5.05
C THR A 296 40.90 15.21 -5.13
N ARG A 297 40.62 15.99 -4.07
CA ARG A 297 39.53 16.97 -4.06
C ARG A 297 39.80 18.09 -5.07
N GLU A 298 41.05 18.52 -5.25
CA GLU A 298 41.40 19.57 -6.20
C GLU A 298 41.25 19.11 -7.66
N GLU A 299 41.68 17.88 -8.00
CA GLU A 299 41.38 17.31 -9.33
C GLU A 299 39.86 17.24 -9.58
N PHE A 300 39.07 16.85 -8.58
CA PHE A 300 37.61 16.82 -8.70
C PHE A 300 37.02 18.23 -8.87
N HIS A 301 37.49 19.20 -8.09
CA HIS A 301 37.05 20.60 -8.14
C HIS A 301 37.33 21.24 -9.51
N GLU A 302 38.55 21.08 -10.04
CA GLU A 302 38.94 21.55 -11.37
C GLU A 302 38.00 21.02 -12.45
N LEU A 303 37.73 19.71 -12.46
CA LEU A 303 36.86 19.06 -13.44
C LEU A 303 35.44 19.66 -13.46
N VAL A 304 34.84 19.93 -12.29
CA VAL A 304 33.43 20.35 -12.17
C VAL A 304 33.22 21.85 -11.95
N ARG A 305 34.29 22.66 -11.96
CA ARG A 305 34.26 24.12 -11.71
C ARG A 305 33.23 24.86 -12.56
N GLU A 306 33.20 24.60 -13.87
CA GLU A 306 32.25 25.24 -14.80
C GLU A 306 30.79 24.92 -14.47
N ASP A 307 30.52 23.71 -13.98
CA ASP A 307 29.16 23.26 -13.63
C ASP A 307 28.73 23.84 -12.30
N ILE A 308 29.64 23.90 -11.31
CA ILE A 308 29.45 24.64 -10.05
C ILE A 308 29.11 26.10 -10.34
N GLN A 309 29.92 26.78 -11.17
CA GLN A 309 29.71 28.17 -11.55
C GLN A 309 28.37 28.38 -12.29
N SER A 310 27.99 27.44 -13.16
CA SER A 310 26.68 27.46 -13.85
C SER A 310 25.51 27.32 -12.87
N ILE A 311 25.61 26.39 -11.92
CA ILE A 311 24.61 26.14 -10.87
C ILE A 311 24.48 27.36 -9.94
N GLN A 312 25.61 27.93 -9.50
CA GLN A 312 25.59 29.14 -8.68
C GLN A 312 24.99 30.33 -9.45
N SER A 313 25.37 30.52 -10.72
CA SER A 313 24.86 31.62 -11.56
C SER A 313 23.35 31.54 -11.77
N LEU A 314 22.78 30.34 -11.92
CA LEU A 314 21.32 30.14 -11.91
C LEU A 314 20.69 30.64 -10.61
N VAL A 315 21.25 30.26 -9.46
CA VAL A 315 20.67 30.56 -8.14
C VAL A 315 20.76 32.06 -7.83
N ASP A 316 21.95 32.64 -7.94
CA ASP A 316 22.17 34.04 -7.59
C ASP A 316 21.41 34.98 -8.56
N SER A 317 21.39 34.71 -9.87
CA SER A 317 20.61 35.50 -10.84
C SER A 317 19.09 35.34 -10.69
N PHE A 318 18.60 34.18 -10.24
CA PHE A 318 17.18 34.00 -9.92
C PHE A 318 16.77 34.80 -8.67
N ILE A 319 17.62 34.81 -7.63
CA ILE A 319 17.40 35.58 -6.40
C ILE A 319 17.36 37.08 -6.71
N GLU A 320 18.31 37.57 -7.51
CA GLU A 320 18.36 38.97 -7.95
C GLU A 320 17.15 39.35 -8.81
N LYS A 321 16.91 38.63 -9.92
CA LYS A 321 15.84 38.92 -10.89
C LYS A 321 14.45 38.96 -10.26
N ASN A 322 14.20 38.09 -9.28
CA ASN A 322 12.90 38.00 -8.59
C ASN A 322 12.86 38.75 -7.24
N ASN A 323 13.94 39.45 -6.86
CA ASN A 323 14.04 40.22 -5.61
C ASN A 323 13.67 39.39 -4.36
N VAL A 324 14.19 38.16 -4.27
CA VAL A 324 13.78 37.15 -3.28
C VAL A 324 14.22 37.58 -1.87
N LYS A 325 13.23 37.80 -0.99
CA LYS A 325 13.41 38.24 0.41
C LYS A 325 12.84 37.29 1.47
N CYS A 326 12.32 36.15 1.03
CA CYS A 326 11.72 35.12 1.87
C CYS A 326 12.71 33.99 2.19
N ASP A 327 12.29 33.07 3.05
CA ASP A 327 13.03 31.84 3.34
C ASP A 327 13.35 31.06 2.06
N ILE A 328 14.63 30.76 1.87
CA ILE A 328 15.13 29.82 0.86
C ILE A 328 15.45 28.49 1.56
N GLU A 329 14.96 27.38 1.01
CA GLU A 329 15.02 26.03 1.57
C GLU A 329 15.64 25.06 0.53
N VAL A 330 16.63 24.27 0.94
CA VAL A 330 17.44 23.42 0.05
C VAL A 330 17.12 21.94 0.19
N ILE A 331 16.92 21.26 -0.94
CA ILE A 331 16.73 19.81 -1.08
C ILE A 331 17.59 19.26 -2.24
N GLY A 332 17.42 17.97 -2.55
CA GLY A 332 18.11 17.30 -3.64
C GLY A 332 19.47 16.73 -3.20
N GLY A 333 19.76 15.49 -3.59
CA GLY A 333 20.93 14.75 -3.09
C GLY A 333 22.31 15.34 -3.44
N ASN A 334 22.40 16.26 -4.40
CA ASN A 334 23.66 16.96 -4.74
C ASN A 334 23.96 18.12 -3.78
N SER A 335 23.02 18.52 -2.91
CA SER A 335 23.28 19.46 -1.80
C SER A 335 24.33 18.93 -0.80
N PHE A 336 24.59 17.62 -0.81
CA PHE A 336 25.65 17.00 -0.01
C PHE A 336 27.04 17.13 -0.64
N ASN A 337 27.18 17.62 -1.87
CA ASN A 337 28.50 17.87 -2.47
C ASN A 337 29.12 19.13 -1.84
N ILE A 338 30.36 19.04 -1.36
CA ILE A 338 31.03 20.13 -0.63
C ILE A 338 31.05 21.45 -1.40
N PHE A 339 31.30 21.43 -2.71
CA PHE A 339 31.34 22.63 -3.55
C PHE A 339 29.95 23.27 -3.73
N ILE A 340 28.88 22.47 -3.71
CA ILE A 340 27.49 22.96 -3.67
C ILE A 340 27.17 23.54 -2.29
N GLN A 341 27.67 22.93 -1.21
CA GLN A 341 27.51 23.46 0.15
C GLN A 341 28.17 24.83 0.32
N ASP A 342 29.34 25.06 -0.27
CA ASP A 342 30.09 26.30 -0.06
C ASP A 342 29.30 27.58 -0.38
N PHE A 343 28.50 27.61 -1.45
CA PHE A 343 27.61 28.75 -1.76
C PHE A 343 26.16 28.60 -1.26
N SER A 344 25.73 27.40 -0.86
CA SER A 344 24.37 27.14 -0.33
C SER A 344 24.26 27.13 1.21
N LYS A 345 25.38 27.18 1.95
CA LYS A 345 25.46 27.39 3.42
C LYS A 345 24.68 28.61 3.94
N LYS A 346 24.28 29.54 3.05
CA LYS A 346 23.45 30.72 3.35
C LYS A 346 21.93 30.44 3.36
N PHE A 347 21.49 29.20 3.15
CA PHE A 347 20.07 28.80 3.02
C PHE A 347 19.65 27.76 4.08
N ASN A 348 18.34 27.55 4.23
CA ASN A 348 17.79 26.60 5.22
C ASN A 348 17.80 25.15 4.73
N THR A 349 17.91 24.22 5.68
CA THR A 349 17.88 22.75 5.45
C THR A 349 17.03 22.04 6.52
N ARG A 350 15.78 22.48 6.67
CA ARG A 350 14.75 21.88 7.56
C ARG A 350 14.13 20.63 6.94
N MET A 351 14.09 20.54 5.61
CA MET A 351 13.53 19.41 4.89
C MET A 351 14.53 18.27 4.68
N ASN A 352 14.02 17.05 4.48
CA ASN A 352 14.85 15.91 4.12
C ASN A 352 15.21 15.96 2.63
N PHE A 353 16.51 15.94 2.31
CA PHE A 353 17.02 16.15 0.96
C PHE A 353 16.60 15.10 -0.09
N SER A 354 16.38 13.84 0.30
CA SER A 354 16.02 12.74 -0.61
C SER A 354 14.52 12.53 -0.74
N ASP A 355 13.78 12.64 0.38
CA ASP A 355 12.43 12.10 0.48
C ASP A 355 11.33 13.12 0.14
N THR A 356 11.70 14.40 0.11
CA THR A 356 10.76 15.53 0.07
C THR A 356 9.85 15.51 -1.17
N CYS A 357 10.38 15.15 -2.34
CA CYS A 357 9.59 15.09 -3.58
C CYS A 357 8.56 13.95 -3.54
N GLY A 358 8.95 12.75 -3.10
CA GLY A 358 8.05 11.58 -3.02
C GLY A 358 6.93 11.75 -1.99
N VAL A 359 7.26 12.27 -0.80
CA VAL A 359 6.26 12.57 0.23
C VAL A 359 5.41 13.79 -0.16
N GLY A 360 6.00 14.80 -0.81
CA GLY A 360 5.28 15.94 -1.36
C GLY A 360 4.25 15.55 -2.42
N ALA A 361 4.58 14.60 -3.30
CA ALA A 361 3.68 14.10 -4.32
C ALA A 361 2.48 13.32 -3.72
N SER A 362 2.70 12.56 -2.63
CA SER A 362 1.62 11.83 -1.95
C SER A 362 0.62 12.80 -1.28
N LEU A 363 1.12 13.86 -0.65
CA LEU A 363 0.29 14.92 -0.06
C LEU A 363 -0.41 15.76 -1.12
N ALA A 364 0.29 16.19 -2.17
CA ALA A 364 -0.32 16.92 -3.29
C ALA A 364 -1.45 16.11 -3.92
N GLY A 365 -1.25 14.81 -4.14
CA GLY A 365 -2.27 13.89 -4.63
C GLY A 365 -3.50 13.77 -3.74
N ALA A 366 -3.29 13.66 -2.42
CA ALA A 366 -4.38 13.70 -1.45
C ALA A 366 -5.11 15.05 -1.47
N ILE A 367 -4.41 16.17 -1.70
CA ILE A 367 -5.01 17.51 -1.86
C ILE A 367 -5.80 17.62 -3.16
N TYR A 368 -5.32 17.13 -4.31
CA TYR A 368 -6.13 17.09 -5.54
C TYR A 368 -7.42 16.27 -5.33
N ARG A 369 -7.37 15.16 -4.57
CA ARG A 369 -8.52 14.28 -4.35
C ARG A 369 -9.51 14.77 -3.28
N PHE A 370 -9.03 15.46 -2.24
CA PHE A 370 -9.82 15.81 -1.04
C PHE A 370 -9.78 17.30 -0.68
N GLY A 371 -9.01 18.12 -1.38
CA GLY A 371 -8.75 19.53 -1.12
C GLY A 371 -10.00 20.39 -0.98
N SER A 372 -11.00 20.14 -1.84
CA SER A 372 -12.33 20.76 -1.78
C SER A 372 -13.12 20.48 -0.50
N ARG A 373 -12.74 19.46 0.28
CA ARG A 373 -13.34 19.11 1.59
C ARG A 373 -12.54 19.65 2.77
N ILE A 374 -11.20 19.74 2.63
CA ILE A 374 -10.29 20.20 3.68
C ILE A 374 -9.90 21.69 3.57
N GLY A 375 -10.38 22.37 2.52
CA GLY A 375 -10.05 23.77 2.25
C GLY A 375 -8.61 23.99 1.79
N TYR A 376 -8.01 23.03 1.07
CA TYR A 376 -6.65 23.11 0.53
C TYR A 376 -6.66 22.99 -1.00
N GLU A 377 -5.82 23.73 -1.71
CA GLU A 377 -5.61 23.67 -3.15
C GLU A 377 -4.10 23.70 -3.47
N VAL A 378 -3.65 22.86 -4.39
CA VAL A 378 -2.29 22.90 -4.96
C VAL A 378 -2.42 23.18 -6.44
N ARG A 379 -1.57 24.08 -6.98
CA ARG A 379 -1.40 24.27 -8.43
C ARG A 379 0.06 24.13 -8.79
N ASP A 380 0.30 23.61 -9.98
CA ASP A 380 1.62 23.44 -10.59
C ASP A 380 1.73 24.32 -11.86
N LEU A 381 2.94 24.54 -12.37
CA LEU A 381 3.21 25.50 -13.46
C LEU A 381 3.45 24.82 -14.80
N PHE A 382 2.80 25.34 -15.84
CA PHE A 382 3.26 25.19 -17.22
C PHE A 382 4.16 26.39 -17.56
N THR A 383 5.41 26.12 -17.94
CA THR A 383 6.47 27.15 -18.11
C THR A 383 6.77 27.51 -19.55
N GLN A 384 6.33 26.70 -20.52
CA GLN A 384 6.64 26.89 -21.95
C GLN A 384 5.52 27.64 -22.67
N LYS A 385 5.66 27.81 -23.98
CA LYS A 385 4.67 28.46 -24.85
C LYS A 385 4.05 27.43 -25.79
N ILE A 386 2.72 27.36 -25.83
CA ILE A 386 1.98 26.58 -26.81
C ILE A 386 1.67 27.47 -28.02
N THR A 387 1.92 26.92 -29.20
CA THR A 387 1.44 27.46 -30.48
C THR A 387 0.54 26.45 -31.17
N ALA A 388 -0.31 26.92 -32.09
CA ALA A 388 -1.12 26.10 -32.99
C ALA A 388 -0.67 26.30 -34.43
N LYS A 389 -0.59 25.20 -35.17
CA LYS A 389 -0.52 25.13 -36.63
C LYS A 389 -1.84 24.59 -37.17
N THR A 390 -2.24 25.07 -38.35
CA THR A 390 -3.39 24.52 -39.09
C THR A 390 -3.10 24.38 -40.57
N TYR A 391 -3.42 23.22 -41.14
CA TYR A 391 -3.16 22.87 -42.53
C TYR A 391 -4.21 21.88 -43.05
N PHE A 392 -4.45 21.81 -44.37
CA PHE A 392 -5.44 20.91 -44.97
C PHE A 392 -4.84 19.55 -45.35
N THR A 393 -3.57 19.52 -45.76
CA THR A 393 -2.84 18.29 -46.12
C THR A 393 -1.48 18.23 -45.41
N GLU A 394 -0.96 17.02 -45.15
CA GLU A 394 0.34 16.86 -44.45
C GLU A 394 1.51 17.54 -45.18
N GLY A 395 1.45 17.68 -46.51
CA GLY A 395 2.44 18.42 -47.31
C GLY A 395 2.43 19.94 -47.12
N GLU A 396 1.36 20.51 -46.54
CA GLU A 396 1.29 21.93 -46.18
C GLU A 396 1.86 22.23 -44.78
N ARG A 397 2.11 21.19 -43.97
CA ARG A 397 2.43 21.31 -42.54
C ARG A 397 3.61 22.24 -42.23
N GLU A 398 4.67 22.15 -43.02
CA GLU A 398 5.89 22.97 -42.84
C GLU A 398 5.66 24.45 -43.18
N ASN A 399 4.77 24.72 -44.14
CA ASN A 399 4.41 26.07 -44.59
C ASN A 399 3.25 26.69 -43.77
N SER A 400 2.72 25.97 -42.77
CA SER A 400 1.60 26.44 -41.96
C SER A 400 2.03 27.51 -40.95
N LYS A 401 1.17 28.51 -40.74
CA LYS A 401 1.43 29.59 -39.79
C LYS A 401 1.24 29.11 -38.35
N ASN A 402 2.21 29.46 -37.49
CA ASN A 402 2.04 29.38 -36.05
C ASN A 402 1.10 30.50 -35.57
N TYR A 403 0.23 30.16 -34.64
CA TYR A 403 -0.59 31.09 -33.85
C TYR A 403 -0.24 30.89 -32.37
N ASP A 404 -0.14 31.96 -31.60
CA ASP A 404 0.10 31.87 -30.16
C ASP A 404 -1.19 31.43 -29.45
N VAL A 405 -1.08 30.42 -28.57
CA VAL A 405 -2.24 29.73 -27.95
C VAL A 405 -2.24 29.90 -26.44
N LEU A 406 -1.09 29.72 -25.80
CA LEU A 406 -0.93 29.77 -24.35
C LEU A 406 0.51 30.17 -24.00
N GLU A 407 0.67 31.16 -23.15
CA GLU A 407 1.94 31.50 -22.49
C GLU A 407 2.08 30.72 -21.17
N SER A 408 3.22 30.82 -20.49
CA SER A 408 3.46 30.25 -19.16
C SER A 408 2.30 30.54 -18.19
N CYS A 409 1.62 29.51 -17.69
CA CYS A 409 0.42 29.63 -16.85
C CYS A 409 0.34 28.53 -15.77
N LEU A 410 -0.47 28.74 -14.74
CA LEU A 410 -0.80 27.67 -13.79
C LEU A 410 -1.72 26.64 -14.44
N PHE A 411 -1.60 25.37 -14.04
CA PHE A 411 -2.62 24.36 -14.34
C PHE A 411 -3.89 24.67 -13.53
N ASP A 412 -4.90 25.22 -14.19
CA ASP A 412 -6.15 25.69 -13.57
C ASP A 412 -7.41 25.14 -14.23
N ASP A 413 -7.27 24.04 -14.97
CA ASP A 413 -8.35 23.31 -15.66
C ASP A 413 -9.00 24.09 -16.83
N SER A 414 -8.30 25.13 -17.32
CA SER A 414 -8.75 26.07 -18.36
C SER A 414 -9.01 25.45 -19.73
N VAL A 415 -9.97 26.03 -20.45
CA VAL A 415 -10.37 25.63 -21.81
C VAL A 415 -10.01 26.72 -22.82
N ILE A 416 -9.01 26.43 -23.63
CA ILE A 416 -8.47 27.27 -24.69
C ILE A 416 -9.33 27.06 -25.94
N ASN A 417 -10.06 28.09 -26.37
CA ASN A 417 -11.02 27.99 -27.48
C ASN A 417 -10.48 28.67 -28.75
N LEU A 418 -9.90 27.89 -29.65
CA LEU A 418 -9.47 28.38 -30.96
C LEU A 418 -10.66 28.35 -31.94
N SER A 419 -10.90 29.45 -32.64
CA SER A 419 -12.05 29.61 -33.55
C SER A 419 -11.57 29.73 -35.00
N TYR A 420 -11.94 28.76 -35.85
CA TYR A 420 -11.47 28.64 -37.22
C TYR A 420 -12.62 28.64 -38.24
N LYS A 421 -12.51 29.47 -39.28
CA LYS A 421 -13.46 29.55 -40.39
C LYS A 421 -13.05 28.61 -41.53
N MET A 422 -13.05 27.29 -41.27
CA MET A 422 -12.71 26.26 -42.26
C MET A 422 -13.97 25.54 -42.76
N GLY A 423 -14.13 25.46 -44.09
CA GLY A 423 -15.24 24.78 -44.76
C GLY A 423 -14.90 23.39 -45.32
N LYS A 424 -13.76 22.82 -44.93
CA LYS A 424 -13.22 21.52 -45.37
C LYS A 424 -12.47 20.87 -44.21
N ASP A 425 -12.31 19.54 -44.24
CA ASP A 425 -11.41 18.80 -43.34
C ASP A 425 -10.03 19.47 -43.24
N TYR A 426 -9.50 19.55 -42.02
CA TYR A 426 -8.20 20.14 -41.72
C TYR A 426 -7.56 19.49 -40.49
N PHE A 427 -6.27 19.70 -40.30
CA PHE A 427 -5.54 19.29 -39.11
C PHE A 427 -5.31 20.50 -38.21
N VAL A 428 -5.38 20.29 -36.90
CA VAL A 428 -4.84 21.20 -35.89
C VAL A 428 -3.69 20.47 -35.20
N GLU A 429 -2.54 21.12 -35.17
CA GLU A 429 -1.33 20.63 -34.53
C GLU A 429 -0.90 21.63 -33.46
N LEU A 430 -0.87 21.21 -32.20
CA LEU A 430 -0.32 22.02 -31.10
C LEU A 430 1.15 21.68 -30.91
N CYS A 431 1.97 22.72 -30.78
CA CYS A 431 3.41 22.63 -30.61
C CYS A 431 3.88 23.38 -29.37
N GLU A 432 4.80 22.77 -28.62
CA GLU A 432 5.53 23.35 -27.51
C GLU A 432 6.95 23.67 -28.01
N GLY A 433 7.21 24.95 -28.25
CA GLY A 433 8.28 25.34 -29.18
C GLY A 433 8.04 24.71 -30.57
N GLU A 434 9.04 23.98 -31.08
CA GLU A 434 8.94 23.25 -32.35
C GLU A 434 8.32 21.84 -32.20
N LYS A 435 8.25 21.30 -30.97
CA LYS A 435 7.83 19.92 -30.74
C LYS A 435 6.31 19.79 -30.75
N THR A 436 5.77 19.02 -31.69
CA THR A 436 4.35 18.61 -31.69
C THR A 436 3.99 17.84 -30.42
N ILE A 437 3.08 18.40 -29.63
CA ILE A 437 2.55 17.82 -28.39
C ILE A 437 1.21 17.09 -28.60
N LEU A 438 0.37 17.59 -29.52
CA LEU A 438 -0.94 17.02 -29.83
C LEU A 438 -1.29 17.31 -31.29
N ARG A 439 -1.82 16.32 -32.02
CA ARG A 439 -2.44 16.54 -33.34
C ARG A 439 -3.86 15.99 -33.34
N ALA A 440 -4.78 16.74 -33.92
CA ALA A 440 -6.15 16.32 -34.14
C ALA A 440 -6.53 16.52 -35.61
N LYS A 441 -7.12 15.50 -36.24
CA LYS A 441 -7.85 15.72 -37.50
C LYS A 441 -9.25 16.20 -37.18
N VAL A 442 -9.68 17.27 -37.85
CA VAL A 442 -11.03 17.82 -37.81
C VAL A 442 -11.78 17.41 -39.08
N THR A 443 -12.94 16.76 -38.92
CA THR A 443 -13.76 16.29 -40.04
C THR A 443 -15.08 17.04 -40.15
N ASN A 444 -15.54 17.33 -41.37
CA ASN A 444 -16.80 18.06 -41.65
C ASN A 444 -17.04 19.29 -40.72
N PRO A 445 -16.11 20.27 -40.68
CA PRO A 445 -16.29 21.47 -39.88
C PRO A 445 -17.46 22.33 -40.37
N LYS A 446 -18.03 23.12 -39.45
CA LYS A 446 -18.98 24.19 -39.80
C LYS A 446 -18.19 25.46 -40.13
N SER A 447 -18.78 26.38 -40.89
CA SER A 447 -18.16 27.64 -41.32
C SER A 447 -17.61 28.53 -40.18
N ASP A 448 -18.12 28.34 -38.96
CA ASP A 448 -17.65 28.96 -37.72
C ASP A 448 -17.43 27.87 -36.65
N HIS A 449 -16.42 27.03 -36.86
CA HIS A 449 -16.10 25.94 -35.93
C HIS A 449 -15.12 26.40 -34.85
N LYS A 450 -15.41 26.03 -33.60
CA LYS A 450 -14.50 26.21 -32.47
C LYS A 450 -13.95 24.86 -32.02
N ILE A 451 -12.64 24.80 -31.83
CA ILE A 451 -11.94 23.70 -31.16
C ILE A 451 -11.50 24.15 -29.77
N GLY A 452 -12.00 23.45 -28.77
CA GLY A 452 -11.58 23.62 -27.38
C GLY A 452 -10.45 22.64 -27.08
N PHE A 453 -9.40 23.12 -26.42
CA PHE A 453 -8.38 22.30 -25.79
C PHE A 453 -8.43 22.57 -24.29
N LYS A 454 -8.49 21.52 -23.47
CA LYS A 454 -8.45 21.64 -22.02
C LYS A 454 -7.06 21.30 -21.51
N LEU A 455 -6.41 22.25 -20.83
CA LEU A 455 -5.22 21.97 -20.05
C LEU A 455 -5.64 21.68 -18.61
N SER A 456 -5.64 20.39 -18.26
CA SER A 456 -6.18 19.94 -16.96
C SER A 456 -5.33 20.36 -15.76
N GLU A 457 -5.94 20.39 -14.57
CA GLU A 457 -5.27 20.58 -13.27
C GLU A 457 -4.06 19.64 -13.01
N LYS A 458 -3.96 18.55 -13.79
CA LYS A 458 -2.94 17.49 -13.70
C LYS A 458 -1.80 17.65 -14.72
N GLY A 459 -1.77 18.75 -15.48
CA GLY A 459 -0.79 18.98 -16.54
C GLY A 459 -0.93 18.06 -17.76
N ILE A 460 -2.12 17.50 -17.99
CA ILE A 460 -2.46 16.74 -19.20
C ILE A 460 -3.31 17.64 -20.12
N LEU A 461 -2.93 17.70 -21.40
CA LEU A 461 -3.62 18.46 -22.44
C LEU A 461 -4.53 17.54 -23.25
N ASP A 462 -5.80 17.90 -23.40
CA ASP A 462 -6.77 17.11 -24.14
C ASP A 462 -7.71 17.95 -25.02
N VAL A 463 -8.35 17.32 -25.99
CA VAL A 463 -9.32 17.99 -26.88
C VAL A 463 -10.71 17.95 -26.24
N CYS A 464 -11.38 19.09 -26.13
CA CYS A 464 -12.75 19.13 -25.63
C CYS A 464 -13.69 18.39 -26.58
N ALA A 465 -14.46 17.44 -26.04
CA ALA A 465 -15.18 16.42 -26.80
C ALA A 465 -16.23 16.99 -27.78
N ASP A 466 -15.82 17.18 -29.03
CA ASP A 466 -16.69 17.22 -30.22
C ASP A 466 -16.42 15.94 -31.02
N PRO A 467 -17.43 15.15 -31.40
CA PRO A 467 -17.25 13.85 -32.06
C PRO A 467 -16.66 13.92 -33.47
N ARG A 468 -16.37 15.12 -33.99
CA ARG A 468 -15.71 15.33 -35.29
C ARG A 468 -14.18 15.28 -35.24
N TYR A 469 -13.60 15.18 -34.04
CA TYR A 469 -12.16 15.06 -33.86
C TYR A 469 -11.69 13.61 -33.79
N THR A 470 -10.53 13.36 -34.39
CA THR A 470 -9.70 12.19 -34.06
C THR A 470 -8.40 12.71 -33.47
N LYS A 471 -8.22 12.54 -32.15
CA LYS A 471 -6.93 12.75 -31.47
C LYS A 471 -5.97 11.67 -31.96
N ILE A 472 -4.79 12.07 -32.41
CA ILE A 472 -3.71 11.13 -32.71
C ILE A 472 -3.01 10.83 -31.39
N GLU A 473 -2.91 9.55 -31.05
CA GLU A 473 -2.34 9.06 -29.79
C GLU A 473 -0.84 9.40 -29.68
N VAL A 474 -0.36 9.65 -28.46
CA VAL A 474 1.07 9.95 -28.21
C VAL A 474 1.88 8.66 -28.00
N LEU A 475 1.23 7.59 -27.54
CA LEU A 475 1.68 6.20 -27.63
C LEU A 475 0.55 5.37 -28.24
N SER A 476 0.81 4.74 -29.38
CA SER A 476 -0.14 3.92 -30.11
C SER A 476 -0.15 2.47 -29.63
N ALA A 477 -1.18 1.70 -30.00
CA ALA A 477 -1.22 0.26 -29.75
C ALA A 477 0.02 -0.48 -30.28
N THR A 478 0.59 -0.05 -31.42
CA THR A 478 1.84 -0.59 -31.97
C THR A 478 3.08 -0.31 -31.10
N ASP A 479 3.07 0.76 -30.31
CA ASP A 479 4.17 1.08 -29.38
C ASP A 479 4.05 0.27 -28.09
N TYR A 480 2.85 0.17 -27.51
CA TYR A 480 2.69 -0.39 -26.16
C TYR A 480 2.39 -1.90 -26.11
N VAL A 481 1.77 -2.51 -27.13
CA VAL A 481 1.43 -3.95 -27.08
C VAL A 481 2.67 -4.82 -26.79
N PRO A 482 3.82 -4.66 -27.49
CA PRO A 482 5.03 -5.42 -27.21
C PRO A 482 5.53 -5.28 -25.76
N ILE A 483 5.39 -4.08 -25.18
CA ILE A 483 5.77 -3.81 -23.79
C ILE A 483 4.88 -4.60 -22.82
N THR A 484 3.55 -4.63 -23.06
CA THR A 484 2.61 -5.39 -22.22
C THR A 484 2.79 -6.91 -22.35
N GLU A 485 3.14 -7.41 -23.54
CA GLU A 485 3.41 -8.83 -23.78
C GLU A 485 4.71 -9.27 -23.12
N GLN A 486 5.72 -8.40 -23.16
CA GLN A 486 7.00 -8.62 -22.48
C GLN A 486 6.88 -8.60 -20.96
N GLU A 487 6.04 -7.74 -20.38
CA GLU A 487 5.71 -7.80 -18.94
C GLU A 487 4.99 -9.10 -18.58
N LYS A 488 4.03 -9.57 -19.39
CA LYS A 488 3.35 -10.86 -19.17
C LYS A 488 4.36 -12.03 -19.19
N MET A 489 5.24 -12.08 -20.19
CA MET A 489 6.29 -13.09 -20.31
C MET A 489 7.22 -13.10 -19.08
N TYR A 490 7.73 -11.93 -18.66
CA TYR A 490 8.57 -11.87 -17.47
C TYR A 490 7.81 -12.24 -16.20
N LYS A 491 6.56 -11.79 -16.05
CA LYS A 491 5.72 -12.14 -14.91
C LYS A 491 5.50 -13.66 -14.82
N GLN A 492 5.24 -14.33 -15.94
CA GLN A 492 5.09 -15.79 -15.97
C GLN A 492 6.37 -16.51 -15.51
N LEU A 493 7.55 -16.09 -16.02
CA LEU A 493 8.84 -16.65 -15.59
C LEU A 493 9.15 -16.38 -14.11
N GLU A 494 8.70 -15.24 -13.57
CA GLU A 494 8.82 -14.89 -12.15
C GLU A 494 7.88 -15.75 -11.29
N GLU A 495 6.61 -15.91 -11.69
CA GLU A 495 5.62 -16.76 -11.03
C GLU A 495 6.00 -18.26 -11.07
N GLU A 496 6.60 -18.74 -12.16
CA GLU A 496 7.12 -20.11 -12.27
C GLU A 496 8.27 -20.37 -11.29
N VAL A 497 9.25 -19.47 -11.20
CA VAL A 497 10.40 -19.64 -10.27
C VAL A 497 9.98 -19.46 -8.81
N GLU A 498 9.05 -18.55 -8.51
CA GLU A 498 8.44 -18.45 -7.18
C GLU A 498 7.71 -19.75 -6.81
N THR A 499 6.98 -20.35 -7.75
CA THR A 499 6.29 -21.63 -7.55
C THR A 499 7.28 -22.78 -7.30
N ILE A 500 8.33 -22.92 -8.14
CA ILE A 500 9.40 -23.92 -7.97
C ILE A 500 10.09 -23.75 -6.62
N GLY A 501 10.49 -22.53 -6.27
CA GLY A 501 11.14 -22.22 -5.00
C GLY A 501 10.25 -22.53 -3.79
N ASN A 502 8.97 -22.18 -3.84
CA ASN A 502 8.02 -22.52 -2.78
C ASN A 502 7.80 -24.03 -2.64
N MET A 503 7.66 -24.77 -3.75
CA MET A 503 7.55 -26.23 -3.72
C MET A 503 8.79 -26.92 -3.13
N ARG A 504 9.98 -26.41 -3.46
CA ARG A 504 11.27 -26.92 -2.96
C ARG A 504 11.44 -26.62 -1.48
N ASN A 505 11.23 -25.37 -1.07
CA ASN A 505 11.27 -24.93 0.33
C ASN A 505 10.25 -25.67 1.21
N GLU A 506 9.04 -25.95 0.71
CA GLU A 506 8.02 -26.73 1.43
C GLU A 506 8.48 -28.17 1.67
N LEU A 507 9.05 -28.83 0.65
CA LEU A 507 9.56 -30.20 0.73
C LEU A 507 10.79 -30.30 1.65
N GLU A 508 11.75 -29.38 1.51
CA GLU A 508 12.94 -29.29 2.37
C GLU A 508 12.56 -29.03 3.83
N SER A 509 11.70 -28.04 4.08
CA SER A 509 11.21 -27.72 5.44
C SER A 509 10.45 -28.89 6.05
N CYS A 510 9.63 -29.58 5.26
CA CYS A 510 8.92 -30.79 5.69
C CYS A 510 9.91 -31.88 6.13
N LEU A 511 10.83 -32.28 5.25
CA LEU A 511 11.81 -33.34 5.50
C LEU A 511 12.71 -33.04 6.70
N LEU A 512 13.20 -31.80 6.82
CA LEU A 512 14.07 -31.37 7.92
C LEU A 512 13.34 -31.38 9.28
N ASN A 513 12.06 -30.98 9.33
CA ASN A 513 11.29 -30.88 10.58
C ASN A 513 10.49 -32.14 10.94
N LEU A 514 10.73 -33.28 10.28
CA LEU A 514 10.09 -34.55 10.62
C LEU A 514 10.40 -34.99 12.07
N PRO A 515 9.38 -35.27 12.91
CA PRO A 515 9.56 -35.72 14.29
C PRO A 515 9.94 -37.21 14.37
N LEU A 516 11.18 -37.53 13.98
CA LEU A 516 11.67 -38.92 13.78
C LEU A 516 11.46 -39.85 15.00
N LYS A 517 11.58 -39.30 16.22
CA LYS A 517 11.42 -40.03 17.48
C LYS A 517 9.99 -40.56 17.67
N ASP A 518 9.00 -39.73 17.33
CA ASP A 518 7.57 -40.02 17.49
C ASP A 518 7.00 -40.84 16.32
N LEU A 519 7.71 -40.86 15.19
CA LEU A 519 7.39 -41.68 14.01
C LEU A 519 7.85 -43.13 14.13
N HIS A 520 8.69 -43.46 15.12
CA HIS A 520 9.26 -44.80 15.35
C HIS A 520 9.83 -45.41 14.06
N LEU A 521 10.77 -44.69 13.45
CA LEU A 521 11.51 -45.15 12.27
C LEU A 521 12.61 -46.16 12.66
N SER A 522 12.90 -47.12 11.78
CA SER A 522 14.07 -47.99 11.89
C SER A 522 15.35 -47.25 11.47
N GLU A 523 16.52 -47.80 11.82
CA GLU A 523 17.81 -47.23 11.40
C GLU A 523 17.97 -47.22 9.87
N GLU A 524 17.40 -48.21 9.19
CA GLU A 524 17.35 -48.29 7.72
C GLU A 524 16.44 -47.20 7.11
N GLU A 525 15.24 -47.01 7.66
CA GLU A 525 14.30 -45.95 7.25
C GLU A 525 14.89 -44.54 7.50
N ILE A 526 15.65 -44.36 8.59
CA ILE A 526 16.37 -43.12 8.88
C ILE A 526 17.50 -42.91 7.86
N GLY A 527 18.29 -43.95 7.56
CA GLY A 527 19.35 -43.89 6.54
C GLY A 527 18.80 -43.56 5.14
N ILE A 528 17.65 -44.12 4.76
CA ILE A 528 16.94 -43.76 3.51
C ILE A 528 16.55 -42.27 3.53
N LEU A 529 15.97 -41.78 4.62
CA LEU A 529 15.58 -40.38 4.76
C LEU A 529 16.79 -39.42 4.74
N GLU A 530 17.90 -39.79 5.36
CA GLU A 530 19.13 -39.00 5.35
C GLU A 530 19.79 -38.98 3.96
N ASN A 531 19.79 -40.10 3.24
CA ASN A 531 20.23 -40.15 1.84
C ASN A 531 19.37 -39.24 0.95
N ILE A 532 18.05 -39.27 1.09
CA ILE A 532 17.12 -38.41 0.33
C ILE A 532 17.32 -36.92 0.65
N LYS A 533 17.56 -36.58 1.92
CA LYS A 533 17.94 -35.21 2.33
C LYS A 533 19.24 -34.77 1.66
N ASN A 534 20.24 -35.65 1.59
CA ASN A 534 21.52 -35.36 0.94
C ASN A 534 21.36 -35.23 -0.59
N GLU A 535 20.68 -36.17 -1.26
CA GLU A 535 20.36 -36.11 -2.70
C GLU A 535 19.73 -34.75 -3.06
N MET A 536 18.67 -34.37 -2.35
CA MET A 536 17.93 -33.13 -2.56
C MET A 536 18.77 -31.85 -2.32
N MET A 537 19.76 -31.88 -1.43
CA MET A 537 20.67 -30.76 -1.17
C MET A 537 21.77 -30.60 -2.22
N TYR A 538 22.05 -31.62 -3.04
CA TYR A 538 23.02 -31.57 -4.15
C TYR A 538 22.38 -31.52 -5.54
N GLU A 539 21.08 -31.81 -5.65
CA GLU A 539 20.31 -31.62 -6.87
C GLU A 539 20.23 -30.14 -7.31
N ASN A 540 20.35 -29.91 -8.62
CA ASN A 540 19.97 -28.63 -9.20
C ASN A 540 18.44 -28.45 -9.11
N VAL A 541 18.00 -27.25 -8.71
CA VAL A 541 16.59 -26.80 -8.82
C VAL A 541 16.11 -26.95 -10.26
N ALA A 542 14.86 -27.37 -10.47
CA ALA A 542 14.30 -27.52 -11.81
C ALA A 542 14.19 -26.19 -12.60
N GLN A 543 14.07 -26.29 -13.92
CA GLN A 543 13.83 -25.13 -14.79
C GLN A 543 12.33 -24.88 -15.04
N THR A 544 11.47 -25.88 -14.81
CA THR A 544 10.01 -25.74 -14.97
C THR A 544 9.23 -26.30 -13.77
N VAL A 545 8.02 -25.77 -13.53
CA VAL A 545 7.11 -26.25 -12.48
C VAL A 545 6.75 -27.73 -12.69
N LYS A 546 6.71 -28.20 -13.95
CA LYS A 546 6.46 -29.60 -14.29
C LYS A 546 7.61 -30.51 -13.82
N GLU A 547 8.86 -30.15 -14.10
CA GLU A 547 10.04 -30.89 -13.63
C GLU A 547 10.10 -30.94 -12.09
N GLU A 548 9.85 -29.82 -11.39
CA GLU A 548 9.86 -29.83 -9.92
C GLU A 548 8.69 -30.62 -9.34
N THR A 549 7.54 -30.67 -10.04
CA THR A 549 6.41 -31.56 -9.68
C THR A 549 6.81 -33.02 -9.83
N GLU A 550 7.53 -33.37 -10.90
CA GLU A 550 7.99 -34.74 -11.16
C GLU A 550 9.03 -35.17 -10.11
N LYS A 551 10.03 -34.33 -9.78
CA LYS A 551 10.97 -34.57 -8.67
C LYS A 551 10.27 -34.69 -7.32
N ARG A 552 9.37 -33.76 -6.98
CA ARG A 552 8.60 -33.77 -5.73
C ARG A 552 7.82 -35.09 -5.59
N ASN A 553 7.22 -35.56 -6.67
CA ASN A 553 6.49 -36.84 -6.67
C ASN A 553 7.42 -38.05 -6.55
N GLU A 554 8.61 -38.05 -7.16
CA GLU A 554 9.62 -39.10 -6.95
C GLU A 554 10.08 -39.16 -5.49
N ILE A 555 10.44 -38.00 -4.90
CA ILE A 555 10.88 -37.90 -3.50
C ILE A 555 9.74 -38.32 -2.56
N LEU A 556 8.50 -37.91 -2.82
CA LEU A 556 7.32 -38.35 -2.04
C LEU A 556 7.08 -39.85 -2.14
N ALA A 557 7.33 -40.48 -3.30
CA ALA A 557 7.24 -41.93 -3.45
C ALA A 557 8.36 -42.67 -2.69
N LYS A 558 9.60 -42.16 -2.72
CA LYS A 558 10.73 -42.70 -1.93
C LYS A 558 10.46 -42.71 -0.42
N ILE A 559 9.61 -41.81 0.09
CA ILE A 559 9.28 -41.66 1.53
C ILE A 559 7.83 -42.05 1.90
N ASP A 560 7.10 -42.76 1.03
CA ASP A 560 5.69 -43.10 1.30
C ASP A 560 5.50 -44.01 2.54
N PHE A 561 6.54 -44.71 2.97
CA PHE A 561 6.58 -45.43 4.26
C PHE A 561 6.37 -44.48 5.46
N ILE A 562 6.89 -43.24 5.40
CA ILE A 562 6.68 -42.20 6.42
C ILE A 562 5.24 -41.72 6.39
N THR A 563 4.69 -41.46 5.20
CA THR A 563 3.27 -41.11 5.01
C THR A 563 2.36 -42.19 5.59
N SER A 564 2.64 -43.46 5.31
CA SER A 564 1.94 -44.62 5.86
C SER A 564 2.00 -44.67 7.40
N LYS A 565 3.17 -44.41 8.00
CA LYS A 565 3.30 -44.33 9.47
C LYS A 565 2.51 -43.17 10.08
N ILE A 566 2.53 -41.99 9.47
CA ILE A 566 1.72 -40.83 9.88
C ILE A 566 0.22 -41.16 9.82
N GLN A 567 -0.24 -41.81 8.74
CA GLN A 567 -1.62 -42.23 8.58
C GLN A 567 -2.06 -43.26 9.64
N ASN A 568 -1.20 -44.21 9.98
CA ASN A 568 -1.47 -45.18 11.06
C ASN A 568 -1.54 -44.50 12.44
N ILE A 569 -0.58 -43.63 12.77
CA ILE A 569 -0.60 -42.84 14.03
C ILE A 569 -1.88 -41.98 14.10
N PHE A 570 -2.26 -41.31 13.01
CA PHE A 570 -3.48 -40.51 12.96
C PHE A 570 -4.74 -41.38 13.08
N LYS A 571 -4.78 -42.55 12.43
CA LYS A 571 -5.89 -43.51 12.53
C LYS A 571 -6.09 -43.97 13.97
N ASP A 572 -5.05 -44.43 14.64
CA ASP A 572 -5.11 -44.87 16.04
C ASP A 572 -5.58 -43.75 16.97
N LYS A 573 -5.02 -42.54 16.80
CA LYS A 573 -5.45 -41.32 17.51
C LYS A 573 -6.93 -41.01 17.27
N ARG A 574 -7.37 -41.04 16.02
CA ARG A 574 -8.75 -40.78 15.59
C ARG A 574 -9.72 -41.83 16.13
N GLU A 575 -9.38 -43.11 16.09
CA GLU A 575 -10.21 -44.18 16.63
C GLU A 575 -10.31 -44.15 18.15
N LYS A 576 -9.25 -43.77 18.87
CA LYS A 576 -9.30 -43.52 20.32
C LYS A 576 -10.25 -42.36 20.64
N LEU A 577 -10.09 -41.21 19.97
CA LEU A 577 -10.91 -40.04 20.21
C LEU A 577 -12.39 -40.27 19.84
N ILE A 578 -12.68 -40.86 18.67
CA ILE A 578 -14.05 -41.17 18.26
C ILE A 578 -14.72 -42.15 19.23
N ARG A 579 -14.01 -43.16 19.77
CA ARG A 579 -14.56 -44.05 20.81
C ARG A 579 -14.96 -43.27 22.07
N ALA A 580 -14.14 -42.33 22.54
CA ALA A 580 -14.45 -41.50 23.69
C ALA A 580 -15.62 -40.52 23.42
N LEU A 581 -15.63 -39.85 22.26
CA LEU A 581 -16.71 -38.93 21.87
C LEU A 581 -18.05 -39.67 21.74
N ASN A 582 -18.07 -40.83 21.08
CA ASN A 582 -19.28 -41.66 20.94
C ASN A 582 -19.80 -42.16 22.29
N ASN A 583 -18.89 -42.57 23.19
CA ASN A 583 -19.25 -42.94 24.56
C ASN A 583 -19.90 -41.75 25.30
N ALA A 584 -19.27 -40.59 25.29
CA ALA A 584 -19.80 -39.39 25.94
C ALA A 584 -21.12 -38.91 25.34
N GLU A 585 -21.32 -39.02 24.02
CA GLU A 585 -22.59 -38.73 23.36
C GLU A 585 -23.69 -39.75 23.78
N SER A 586 -23.35 -41.03 23.88
CA SER A 586 -24.28 -42.10 24.30
C SER A 586 -24.70 -41.99 25.77
N GLU A 587 -23.79 -41.56 26.64
CA GLU A 587 -24.09 -41.22 28.02
C GLU A 587 -24.92 -39.94 28.08
N CYS A 588 -24.58 -38.90 27.29
CA CYS A 588 -25.32 -37.65 27.24
C CYS A 588 -26.79 -37.84 26.82
N LYS A 589 -27.07 -38.78 25.90
CA LYS A 589 -28.44 -39.12 25.45
C LYS A 589 -29.36 -39.62 26.56
N LYS A 590 -28.81 -40.15 27.66
CA LYS A 590 -29.61 -40.54 28.85
C LYS A 590 -30.28 -39.33 29.50
N PHE A 591 -29.71 -38.14 29.33
CA PHE A 591 -30.15 -36.89 29.95
C PHE A 591 -30.92 -35.95 29.01
N ASP A 592 -31.15 -36.33 27.73
CA ASP A 592 -31.77 -35.45 26.71
C ASP A 592 -33.21 -34.97 27.04
N LYS A 593 -33.86 -35.55 28.05
CA LYS A 593 -35.16 -35.10 28.57
C LYS A 593 -35.06 -33.96 29.60
N THR A 594 -33.85 -33.59 30.04
CA THR A 594 -33.59 -32.62 31.09
C THR A 594 -32.66 -31.53 30.55
N PHE A 595 -33.01 -30.26 30.77
CA PHE A 595 -32.19 -29.14 30.32
C PHE A 595 -30.99 -28.96 31.28
N LEU A 596 -29.80 -29.40 30.84
CA LEU A 596 -28.54 -29.30 31.58
C LEU A 596 -27.53 -28.44 30.80
N ARG A 597 -26.98 -27.40 31.42
CA ARG A 597 -26.03 -26.45 30.82
C ARG A 597 -24.73 -27.13 30.38
N ALA A 598 -24.24 -28.09 31.15
CA ALA A 598 -23.06 -28.89 30.82
C ALA A 598 -23.30 -29.75 29.57
N SER A 599 -24.54 -30.20 29.30
CA SER A 599 -24.82 -31.04 28.12
C SER A 599 -24.60 -30.27 26.81
N PHE A 600 -24.92 -28.97 26.78
CA PHE A 600 -24.62 -28.09 25.65
C PHE A 600 -23.13 -27.81 25.49
N LYS A 601 -22.38 -27.64 26.60
CA LYS A 601 -20.90 -27.55 26.56
C LYS A 601 -20.30 -28.81 25.95
N LEU A 602 -20.71 -30.00 26.42
CA LEU A 602 -20.22 -31.29 25.94
C LEU A 602 -20.55 -31.50 24.46
N LYS A 603 -21.80 -31.24 24.03
CA LYS A 603 -22.19 -31.32 22.61
C LYS A 603 -21.40 -30.36 21.72
N GLY A 604 -21.19 -29.12 22.16
CA GLY A 604 -20.33 -28.16 21.45
C GLY A 604 -18.86 -28.60 21.36
N PHE A 605 -18.33 -29.20 22.42
CA PHE A 605 -16.98 -29.76 22.43
C PHE A 605 -16.84 -31.00 21.52
N ILE A 606 -17.85 -31.87 21.47
CA ILE A 606 -17.91 -33.02 20.54
C ILE A 606 -17.93 -32.54 19.08
N VAL A 607 -18.72 -31.51 18.75
CA VAL A 607 -18.72 -30.90 17.41
C VAL A 607 -17.33 -30.36 17.07
N LYS A 608 -16.73 -29.55 17.95
CA LYS A 608 -15.38 -29.01 17.73
C LYS A 608 -14.34 -30.13 17.52
N CYS A 609 -14.34 -31.18 18.34
CA CYS A 609 -13.40 -32.28 18.17
C CYS A 609 -13.60 -33.05 16.85
N ASN A 610 -14.83 -33.16 16.36
CA ASN A 610 -15.12 -33.75 15.05
C ASN A 610 -14.68 -32.84 13.89
N ASP A 611 -14.73 -31.52 14.04
CA ASP A 611 -14.24 -30.58 13.02
C ASP A 611 -12.70 -30.50 13.03
N ASP A 612 -12.07 -30.49 14.20
CA ASP A 612 -10.62 -30.65 14.35
C ASP A 612 -10.12 -31.94 13.66
N LEU A 613 -10.86 -33.06 13.80
CA LEU A 613 -10.55 -34.35 13.16
C LEU A 613 -10.78 -34.37 11.64
N LYS A 614 -11.57 -33.45 11.07
CA LYS A 614 -11.75 -33.28 9.62
C LYS A 614 -10.66 -32.38 9.02
N ALA A 615 -10.18 -31.40 9.79
CA ALA A 615 -9.18 -30.44 9.34
C ALA A 615 -7.78 -31.07 9.17
N ILE A 616 -7.46 -32.11 9.95
CA ILE A 616 -6.16 -32.80 9.87
C ILE A 616 -6.17 -33.77 8.68
N ASN A 617 -5.42 -33.40 7.64
CA ASN A 617 -5.07 -34.27 6.53
C ASN A 617 -3.75 -35.00 6.84
N PRO A 618 -3.72 -36.33 7.05
CA PRO A 618 -2.53 -37.06 7.48
C PRO A 618 -1.53 -37.30 6.33
N THR A 619 -0.92 -36.23 5.83
CA THR A 619 0.20 -36.26 4.88
C THR A 619 1.51 -35.94 5.60
N ILE A 620 2.63 -36.16 4.91
CA ILE A 620 3.96 -35.83 5.44
C ILE A 620 4.11 -34.35 5.81
N PHE A 621 3.49 -33.45 5.05
CA PHE A 621 3.47 -32.00 5.32
C PHE A 621 2.73 -31.61 6.62
N ALA A 622 1.87 -32.50 7.13
CA ALA A 622 1.15 -32.33 8.40
C ALA A 622 1.67 -33.23 9.54
N ALA A 623 2.84 -33.88 9.36
CA ALA A 623 3.39 -34.82 10.34
C ALA A 623 3.47 -34.25 11.76
N ALA A 624 3.94 -33.01 11.88
CA ALA A 624 4.08 -32.31 13.15
C ALA A 624 2.72 -32.08 13.84
N ASP A 625 1.66 -31.78 13.08
CA ASP A 625 0.32 -31.54 13.64
C ASP A 625 -0.37 -32.85 14.03
N VAL A 626 -0.25 -33.90 13.22
CA VAL A 626 -0.71 -35.26 13.56
C VAL A 626 -0.08 -35.74 14.87
N ILE A 627 1.20 -35.47 15.07
CA ILE A 627 1.95 -35.92 16.26
C ILE A 627 1.70 -35.02 17.47
N LYS A 628 1.63 -33.69 17.31
CA LYS A 628 1.22 -32.74 18.37
C LYS A 628 -0.27 -32.80 18.73
N PHE A 629 -1.12 -33.44 17.92
CA PHE A 629 -2.54 -33.62 18.23
C PHE A 629 -2.71 -34.51 19.47
N SER A 630 -2.83 -33.88 20.64
CA SER A 630 -3.08 -34.58 21.89
C SER A 630 -4.51 -35.09 21.92
N VAL A 631 -4.63 -36.41 21.79
CA VAL A 631 -5.91 -37.13 21.95
C VAL A 631 -6.26 -37.24 23.42
N ASP A 632 -5.28 -37.54 24.27
CA ASP A 632 -5.54 -37.89 25.66
C ASP A 632 -6.02 -36.67 26.47
N ASP A 633 -5.51 -35.46 26.20
CA ASP A 633 -6.06 -34.21 26.76
C ASP A 633 -7.51 -33.97 26.33
N LYS A 634 -7.85 -34.26 25.05
CA LYS A 634 -9.22 -34.10 24.53
C LYS A 634 -10.16 -35.16 25.12
N ILE A 635 -9.68 -36.39 25.33
CA ILE A 635 -10.42 -37.44 26.03
C ILE A 635 -10.63 -37.07 27.51
N GLN A 636 -9.61 -36.56 28.19
CA GLN A 636 -9.71 -36.12 29.59
C GLN A 636 -10.71 -34.97 29.72
N LEU A 637 -10.64 -33.95 28.85
CA LEU A 637 -11.60 -32.84 28.84
C LEU A 637 -13.02 -33.31 28.50
N CYS A 638 -13.19 -34.28 27.58
CA CYS A 638 -14.48 -34.90 27.29
C CYS A 638 -15.06 -35.62 28.52
N ASN A 639 -14.24 -36.40 29.23
CA ASN A 639 -14.64 -37.11 30.44
C ASN A 639 -14.98 -36.15 31.60
N ASN A 640 -14.24 -35.06 31.75
CA ASN A 640 -14.53 -34.02 32.73
C ASN A 640 -15.89 -33.36 32.44
N LEU A 641 -16.12 -32.91 31.20
CA LEU A 641 -17.41 -32.35 30.77
C LEU A 641 -18.57 -33.36 30.90
N LEU A 642 -18.32 -34.65 30.73
CA LEU A 642 -19.31 -35.70 30.97
C LEU A 642 -19.62 -35.92 32.45
N ASN A 643 -18.64 -35.73 33.34
CA ASN A 643 -18.86 -35.77 34.78
C ASN A 643 -19.61 -34.50 35.27
N ASP A 644 -19.31 -33.32 34.71
CA ASP A 644 -20.12 -32.11 34.93
C ASP A 644 -21.60 -32.35 34.61
N VAL A 645 -21.90 -33.03 33.49
CA VAL A 645 -23.28 -33.39 33.09
C VAL A 645 -23.97 -34.28 34.12
N LYS A 646 -23.26 -35.30 34.64
CA LYS A 646 -23.81 -36.22 35.65
C LYS A 646 -24.10 -35.48 36.96
N VAL A 647 -23.15 -34.68 37.45
CA VAL A 647 -23.33 -33.88 38.66
C VAL A 647 -24.45 -32.86 38.50
N GLU A 648 -24.58 -32.18 37.35
CA GLU A 648 -25.71 -31.28 37.10
C GLU A 648 -27.06 -32.03 37.07
N PHE A 649 -27.10 -33.23 36.49
CA PHE A 649 -28.31 -34.07 36.49
C PHE A 649 -28.71 -34.55 37.87
N ASP A 650 -27.77 -35.06 38.68
CA ASP A 650 -28.03 -35.57 40.02
C ASP A 650 -28.54 -34.45 40.94
N ASN A 651 -27.96 -33.24 40.84
CA ASN A 651 -28.46 -32.04 41.52
C ASN A 651 -29.91 -31.69 41.10
N VAL A 652 -30.27 -31.85 39.81
CA VAL A 652 -31.65 -31.63 39.33
C VAL A 652 -32.60 -32.70 39.84
N GLN A 653 -32.18 -33.98 39.91
CA GLN A 653 -32.98 -35.06 40.49
C GLN A 653 -33.21 -34.87 41.99
N GLU A 654 -32.18 -34.45 42.74
CA GLU A 654 -32.32 -34.13 44.16
C GLU A 654 -33.21 -32.90 44.38
N ALA A 655 -33.06 -31.83 43.57
CA ALA A 655 -33.94 -30.67 43.61
C ALA A 655 -35.40 -31.04 43.29
N GLU A 656 -35.65 -31.92 42.31
CA GLU A 656 -36.98 -32.46 42.04
C GLU A 656 -37.52 -33.30 43.20
N LYS A 657 -36.68 -34.11 43.86
CA LYS A 657 -37.07 -34.90 45.02
C LYS A 657 -37.42 -34.02 46.21
N ILE A 658 -36.59 -33.03 46.54
CA ILE A 658 -36.84 -32.03 47.59
C ILE A 658 -38.12 -31.23 47.27
N LYS A 659 -38.36 -30.90 46.00
CA LYS A 659 -39.60 -30.25 45.57
C LYS A 659 -40.82 -31.14 45.79
N LYS A 660 -40.77 -32.41 45.38
CA LYS A 660 -41.85 -33.40 45.61
C LYS A 660 -42.09 -33.65 47.10
N GLU A 661 -41.04 -33.70 47.92
CA GLU A 661 -41.15 -33.81 49.39
C GLU A 661 -41.75 -32.55 50.03
N LYS A 662 -41.45 -31.34 49.52
CA LYS A 662 -42.09 -30.08 49.93
C LYS A 662 -43.55 -30.02 49.52
N GLU A 663 -43.88 -30.37 48.27
CA GLU A 663 -45.26 -30.46 47.78
C GLU A 663 -46.08 -31.50 48.55
N LEU A 664 -45.48 -32.63 48.94
CA LEU A 664 -46.12 -33.63 49.78
C LEU A 664 -46.34 -33.12 51.22
N LYS A 665 -45.37 -32.41 51.80
CA LYS A 665 -45.53 -31.76 53.11
C LYS A 665 -46.60 -30.68 53.09
N GLU A 666 -46.62 -29.81 52.08
CA GLU A 666 -47.70 -28.82 51.90
C GLU A 666 -49.08 -29.48 51.72
N LYS A 667 -49.17 -30.60 50.99
CA LYS A 667 -50.44 -31.35 50.87
C LYS A 667 -50.89 -31.94 52.20
N LEU A 668 -49.98 -32.56 52.95
CA LEU A 668 -50.26 -33.11 54.28
C LEU A 668 -50.64 -32.01 55.28
N GLU A 669 -50.00 -30.83 55.20
CA GLU A 669 -50.27 -29.69 56.06
C GLU A 669 -51.61 -29.02 55.72
N LYS A 670 -51.95 -28.90 54.43
CA LYS A 670 -53.30 -28.49 53.97
C LYS A 670 -54.37 -29.49 54.39
N GLU A 671 -54.15 -30.79 54.21
CA GLU A 671 -55.04 -31.84 54.73
C GLU A 671 -55.20 -31.77 56.26
N LYS A 672 -54.13 -31.40 56.99
CA LYS A 672 -54.17 -31.29 58.45
C LYS A 672 -54.98 -30.06 58.89
N GLN A 673 -54.78 -28.91 58.24
CA GLN A 673 -55.61 -27.72 58.44
C GLN A 673 -57.09 -28.00 58.10
N GLU A 674 -57.37 -28.73 57.02
CA GLU A 674 -58.74 -29.11 56.64
C GLU A 674 -59.38 -30.07 57.67
N LYS A 675 -58.60 -30.97 58.28
CA LYS A 675 -59.03 -31.85 59.37
C LYS A 675 -59.22 -31.10 60.69
N GLU A 676 -58.40 -30.09 60.97
CA GLU A 676 -58.55 -29.21 62.14
C GLU A 676 -59.79 -28.30 62.04
N LEU A 677 -60.15 -27.79 60.84
CA LEU A 677 -61.45 -27.15 60.62
C LEU A 677 -62.60 -28.12 60.91
N LYS A 678 -62.56 -29.33 60.32
CA LYS A 678 -63.60 -30.36 60.50
C LYS A 678 -63.70 -30.90 61.93
N GLN A 679 -62.67 -30.71 62.76
CA GLN A 679 -62.74 -30.97 64.20
C GLN A 679 -63.34 -29.79 64.98
N LYS A 680 -63.05 -28.54 64.63
CA LYS A 680 -63.68 -27.36 65.26
C LYS A 680 -65.21 -27.33 65.04
N GLU A 681 -65.65 -27.56 63.80
CA GLU A 681 -67.08 -27.68 63.45
C GLU A 681 -67.81 -28.79 64.22
N LYS A 682 -67.08 -29.81 64.66
CA LYS A 682 -67.62 -30.90 65.49
C LYS A 682 -67.62 -30.55 66.98
N HIS A 683 -66.58 -29.89 67.46
CA HIS A 683 -66.42 -29.55 68.88
C HIS A 683 -67.36 -28.43 69.34
N GLU A 684 -67.76 -27.51 68.46
CA GLU A 684 -68.81 -26.52 68.77
C GLU A 684 -70.19 -27.16 68.92
N LYS A 685 -70.52 -28.18 68.10
CA LYS A 685 -71.79 -28.92 68.21
C LYS A 685 -71.92 -29.72 69.50
N GLU A 686 -70.83 -30.26 70.02
CA GLU A 686 -70.82 -30.97 71.31
C GLU A 686 -70.79 -30.02 72.53
N LYS A 687 -70.66 -28.70 72.32
CA LYS A 687 -70.55 -27.69 73.40
C LYS A 687 -71.78 -26.78 73.56
N MET A 688 -72.79 -26.90 72.70
CA MET A 688 -74.07 -26.16 72.84
C MET A 688 -75.18 -26.95 73.56
N GLU A 689 -74.92 -28.19 73.99
CA GLU A 689 -75.93 -29.09 74.55
C GLU A 689 -75.87 -29.24 76.10
N LYS A 690 -75.04 -28.44 76.78
CA LYS A 690 -74.96 -28.36 78.25
C LYS A 690 -74.69 -26.93 78.72
N GLU A 691 -75.15 -26.62 79.94
CA GLU A 691 -74.92 -25.34 80.64
C GLU A 691 -75.48 -24.13 79.88
N SER A 692 -76.75 -24.17 79.47
CA SER A 692 -77.86 -23.72 80.32
C SER A 692 -77.70 -23.93 81.84
N ASN A 693 -77.27 -22.88 82.55
CA ASN A 693 -77.88 -22.44 83.82
C ASN A 693 -77.18 -21.17 84.35
N THR A 694 -77.96 -20.10 84.52
CA THR A 694 -77.80 -18.97 85.47
C THR A 694 -76.46 -18.18 85.43
N GLU A 695 -76.40 -16.86 85.21
CA GLU A 695 -77.20 -15.75 85.79
C GLU A 695 -77.16 -15.76 87.34
N GLU A 696 -77.06 -14.65 88.06
CA GLU A 696 -77.16 -13.23 87.69
C GLU A 696 -76.39 -12.36 88.71
N GLU A 697 -76.45 -11.03 88.55
CA GLU A 697 -76.06 -9.99 89.52
C GLU A 697 -74.54 -9.80 89.86
N ASN A 698 -73.99 -8.58 90.00
CA ASN A 698 -74.61 -7.26 89.81
C ASN A 698 -73.65 -6.16 89.30
N ASN A 699 -74.24 -5.12 88.71
CA ASN A 699 -73.53 -4.00 88.06
C ASN A 699 -73.41 -2.75 88.96
N LYS A 700 -72.38 -1.90 88.74
CA LYS A 700 -72.51 -0.53 88.16
C LYS A 700 -71.32 0.42 88.39
N LYS A 701 -70.79 0.94 87.27
CA LYS A 701 -70.37 2.34 86.93
C LYS A 701 -69.34 2.26 85.80
N GLU A 702 -69.68 2.61 84.55
CA GLU A 702 -69.69 3.98 83.98
C GLU A 702 -68.29 4.65 83.97
N LYS A 703 -67.80 5.29 82.89
CA LYS A 703 -68.50 5.79 81.67
C LYS A 703 -67.54 5.98 80.47
N SER A 704 -68.12 6.33 79.30
CA SER A 704 -67.50 6.65 77.99
C SER A 704 -66.90 5.44 77.21
N GLN A 705 -67.03 5.32 75.88
CA GLN A 705 -67.75 6.14 74.89
C GLN A 705 -68.24 5.27 73.70
N ALA A 706 -69.29 5.70 73.00
CA ALA A 706 -69.94 5.00 71.87
C ALA A 706 -69.89 5.89 70.58
N GLU A 707 -70.40 5.54 69.38
CA GLU A 707 -71.40 4.54 68.95
C GLU A 707 -71.38 4.37 67.40
N ASN A 708 -72.15 3.40 66.84
CA ASN A 708 -72.69 3.34 65.45
C ASN A 708 -71.72 3.11 64.25
N VAL A 709 -72.07 2.49 63.10
CA VAL A 709 -73.19 1.60 62.58
C VAL A 709 -72.76 1.16 61.13
N ASP A 710 -73.34 0.25 60.29
CA ASP A 710 -74.57 -0.57 60.25
C ASP A 710 -74.50 -1.77 59.25
N LYS A 711 -75.47 -2.69 59.35
CA LYS A 711 -76.14 -3.59 58.34
C LYS A 711 -75.51 -4.06 56.98
N LYS A 712 -75.54 -5.40 56.81
CA LYS A 712 -76.17 -6.20 55.69
C LYS A 712 -75.49 -6.21 54.28
N HIS A 713 -75.77 -7.14 53.33
CA HIS A 713 -76.63 -8.37 53.28
C HIS A 713 -76.14 -9.38 52.20
N ASP A 714 -76.37 -10.69 52.45
CA ASP A 714 -76.96 -11.75 51.59
C ASP A 714 -76.67 -11.95 50.06
N VAL A 715 -76.26 -13.18 49.73
CA VAL A 715 -76.92 -14.18 48.80
C VAL A 715 -76.51 -14.35 47.30
N ASN A 716 -76.17 -15.63 47.02
CA ASN A 716 -76.27 -16.52 45.83
C ASN A 716 -75.74 -16.26 44.40
N GLU A 717 -74.99 -17.29 43.94
CA GLU A 717 -75.13 -18.12 42.72
C GLU A 717 -75.04 -17.59 41.28
N GLN A 718 -74.34 -18.42 40.48
CA GLN A 718 -74.55 -18.69 39.03
C GLN A 718 -74.34 -17.51 38.04
N SER A 719 -73.94 -17.73 36.79
CA SER A 719 -73.32 -18.89 36.13
C SER A 719 -72.58 -18.43 34.85
N ASP A 720 -71.77 -19.32 34.29
CA ASP A 720 -71.58 -19.56 32.85
C ASP A 720 -71.08 -18.50 31.84
N GLU A 721 -70.41 -19.07 30.82
CA GLU A 721 -70.31 -18.65 29.42
C GLU A 721 -69.66 -17.32 28.94
N LYS A 722 -68.48 -17.51 28.33
CA LYS A 722 -68.16 -17.19 26.91
C LYS A 722 -67.79 -15.75 26.47
N LYS A 723 -66.58 -15.73 25.87
CA LYS A 723 -66.23 -15.22 24.50
C LYS A 723 -65.93 -13.72 24.26
N LYS A 724 -64.74 -13.54 23.65
CA LYS A 724 -64.45 -12.68 22.48
C LYS A 724 -64.71 -11.17 22.58
N ARG A 725 -63.62 -10.38 22.62
CA ARG A 725 -62.95 -9.71 21.47
C ARG A 725 -61.68 -9.00 22.00
N LYS A 726 -60.53 -8.82 21.32
CA LYS A 726 -60.06 -8.72 19.92
C LYS A 726 -59.49 -7.30 19.73
N GLU A 727 -58.21 -7.19 19.32
CA GLU A 727 -57.56 -5.98 18.75
C GLU A 727 -57.36 -4.77 19.71
N ASP A 728 -56.36 -3.88 19.53
CA ASP A 728 -55.33 -3.78 18.49
C ASP A 728 -54.02 -3.09 18.95
N LYS A 729 -53.01 -3.09 18.06
CA LYS A 729 -51.79 -2.24 17.93
C LYS A 729 -51.66 -1.05 18.92
N SER A 730 -50.46 -0.70 19.42
CA SER A 730 -49.44 0.02 18.60
C SER A 730 -48.17 0.44 19.38
N THR A 731 -47.19 0.91 18.61
CA THR A 731 -45.85 1.45 18.95
C THR A 731 -45.73 2.55 20.01
N ALA A 732 -44.62 2.54 20.76
CA ALA A 732 -43.85 3.76 21.07
C ALA A 732 -42.35 3.44 21.32
N ASN A 733 -41.45 4.30 20.83
CA ASN A 733 -40.02 4.30 21.20
C ASN A 733 -39.81 5.03 22.53
N SER A 734 -38.74 4.70 23.27
CA SER A 734 -37.86 5.75 23.84
C SER A 734 -36.51 5.19 24.29
N ASN A 735 -35.47 6.02 24.18
CA ASN A 735 -34.10 5.69 24.54
C ASN A 735 -33.89 5.70 26.06
N LYS A 736 -32.96 4.88 26.54
CA LYS A 736 -31.96 5.30 27.54
C LYS A 736 -30.72 4.41 27.47
N GLN A 737 -29.65 4.93 26.86
CA GLN A 737 -28.31 4.40 27.09
C GLN A 737 -27.84 4.84 28.49
N GLY A 738 -27.15 3.96 29.20
CA GLY A 738 -26.54 4.23 30.50
C GLY A 738 -25.27 3.41 30.64
N ASN A 739 -24.17 4.13 30.85
CA ASN A 739 -22.79 3.75 31.18
C ASN A 739 -22.44 2.24 31.29
N SER A 740 -21.42 1.85 30.53
CA SER A 740 -20.51 0.76 30.88
C SER A 740 -19.14 1.36 31.18
N GLU A 741 -18.70 1.30 32.43
CA GLU A 741 -17.30 1.60 32.83
C GLU A 741 -16.42 0.36 32.59
N ASP A 742 -15.10 0.59 32.51
CA ASP A 742 -13.93 -0.29 32.71
C ASP A 742 -14.10 -1.84 32.65
N ILE A 743 -13.15 -2.61 32.08
CA ILE A 743 -11.70 -2.56 32.35
C ILE A 743 -10.91 -2.89 31.07
N SER A 744 -9.72 -2.30 30.92
CA SER A 744 -8.73 -2.75 29.92
C SER A 744 -7.40 -3.08 30.58
N GLU A 745 -7.05 -4.37 30.64
CA GLU A 745 -5.75 -4.81 31.14
C GLU A 745 -4.67 -4.64 30.07
N ARG A 746 -3.57 -3.99 30.43
CA ARG A 746 -2.33 -3.96 29.65
C ARG A 746 -1.28 -4.81 30.37
N ASN A 747 -0.81 -5.86 29.71
CA ASN A 747 0.43 -6.52 30.13
C ASN A 747 1.61 -5.89 29.38
N ASN A 748 2.44 -5.16 30.12
CA ASN A 748 3.81 -4.86 29.68
C ASN A 748 4.66 -6.12 29.82
N LEU A 749 5.63 -6.28 28.93
CA LEU A 749 6.83 -7.07 29.19
C LEU A 749 8.02 -6.34 28.59
N ASP A 750 8.83 -5.74 29.46
CA ASP A 750 10.13 -5.19 29.09
C ASP A 750 11.08 -6.32 28.68
N ASN A 751 12.08 -5.99 27.86
CA ASN A 751 13.31 -6.78 27.81
C ASN A 751 14.51 -5.89 27.44
N GLU A 752 15.69 -6.33 27.88
CA GLU A 752 16.76 -5.41 28.25
C GLU A 752 17.65 -4.89 27.10
N LYS A 753 18.39 -3.81 27.41
CA LYS A 753 19.54 -3.38 26.62
C LYS A 753 20.72 -4.30 26.89
N VAL A 754 21.50 -4.63 25.86
CA VAL A 754 22.92 -4.98 26.00
C VAL A 754 23.71 -4.11 25.03
N GLN A 755 24.84 -3.56 25.50
CA GLN A 755 25.80 -2.82 24.67
C GLN A 755 27.03 -3.68 24.39
N ASN A 756 27.52 -3.63 23.16
CA ASN A 756 28.94 -3.47 22.80
C ASN A 756 29.00 -3.02 21.33
#